data_AF-A0A817VF44-F1
#
_entry.id   AF-A0A817VF44-F1
#
_cell.length_a   1.000
_cell.length_b   1.000
_cell.length_c   1.000
_cell.angle_alpha   90.00
_cell.angle_beta   90.00
_cell.angle_gamma   90.00
#
_symmetry.space_group_name_H-M   'P 1'
#
loop_
_entity.id
_entity.type
_entity.pdbx_description
1 polymer ?
#
loop_
_entity_poly.entity_id
_entity_poly.type
_entity_poly.pdbx_seq_one_letter_code
_entity_poly.pdbx_strand_id
1 'polypeptide(L)'
;MLNRSWGTELWDQFDNVAKYAEKSLQFCEKYESFLKDRCTVEDEYAKALKKLTKTYTPKLKEQEEFYNKYTYTIAFCSTLKELQDLASQHELIAENIRERSIKQIQITVKECREQRKKCLDEYAKIKRQLDKQHELMIKSLRKYEECHESARRAKESYEKAHEDLDLSRAQLEKARDTMTSKSKICDDAHTNYSSHVSLFNDTQRLFYERQLPSILTDLQQLDGKRSDELKDVYIKFIQSHAEVIPRIQRCLDEMTKQTEQLNANIDAQVVIEEYKSGYTIPDDEKEIDLNAGDLPSMLLNGSNNGQDQQIYNITLLNHHHTPGELARSNTLRSSGSDHSSQNGVATIYAVGNASGHVNGTQTLMTTPAMGSRKTGANKSSGTASTIRKIFGSSSHRKPSNNGNTSLTTVNTPYGTLPPAQRLKKFQEQIMNCKSELEKKQKAKEGLTKMKIVFQGNPKFGDEQDVTQQIISIDEHIEKLIAEIKRFESYITEIERTLAPTQSEYDSTSHLRTNYGSDQSISNNNNNNNSQPSTPSQNRSPPDIPEHLTSSHDYHRLPSITSMTLNQNDTTNISTHTLNNDEHNGSFEDEDIDDEQLHSVDHPDSQYQQQLNGGTIIKAYALYDFNGHGLNGCQYVNAASIFVGEYVDILEDDQGDGWTRIQKQDGSSGFVPSSYLRIESQQHTTASHQIDSGRF
;
A
#
# COMPACT_ATOMS: atom_id res chain seq x y z
N MET A 1 -19.70 -17.38 14.45
CA MET A 1 -18.49 -17.89 15.15
C MET A 1 -18.64 -17.53 16.63
N LEU A 2 -17.89 -18.17 17.55
CA LEU A 2 -17.80 -17.70 18.94
C LEU A 2 -17.13 -16.31 18.98
N ASN A 3 -17.65 -15.41 19.80
CA ASN A 3 -17.26 -14.00 19.81
C ASN A 3 -16.00 -13.79 20.67
N ARG A 4 -14.83 -14.09 20.11
CA ARG A 4 -13.54 -14.00 20.81
C ARG A 4 -13.19 -12.56 21.19
N SER A 5 -12.70 -12.37 22.42
CA SER A 5 -12.27 -11.07 22.96
C SER A 5 -10.79 -11.08 23.35
N TRP A 6 -10.07 -10.00 23.07
CA TRP A 6 -8.72 -9.77 23.57
C TRP A 6 -8.67 -9.81 25.11
N GLY A 7 -9.75 -9.39 25.78
CA GLY A 7 -9.87 -9.46 27.24
C GLY A 7 -9.89 -10.87 27.83
N THR A 8 -10.12 -11.90 27.01
CA THR A 8 -10.11 -13.31 27.43
C THR A 8 -8.94 -14.07 26.82
N GLU A 9 -8.70 -13.89 25.52
CA GLU A 9 -7.73 -14.67 24.74
C GLU A 9 -6.29 -14.13 24.83
N LEU A 10 -6.09 -12.88 25.27
CA LEU A 10 -4.79 -12.18 25.27
C LEU A 10 -4.42 -11.60 26.66
N TRP A 11 -4.89 -12.23 27.73
CA TRP A 11 -4.75 -11.76 29.12
C TRP A 11 -3.29 -11.62 29.60
N ASP A 12 -2.34 -12.33 28.99
CA ASP A 12 -0.90 -12.25 29.27
C ASP A 12 -0.13 -11.36 28.25
N GLN A 13 -0.78 -10.94 27.17
CA GLN A 13 -0.14 -10.32 25.99
C GLN A 13 -0.27 -8.79 25.93
N PHE A 14 -0.57 -8.12 27.05
CA PHE A 14 -0.83 -6.66 27.09
C PHE A 14 0.22 -5.83 26.34
N ASP A 15 1.51 -6.07 26.59
CA ASP A 15 2.60 -5.32 25.94
C ASP A 15 2.59 -5.46 24.41
N ASN A 16 2.11 -6.59 23.88
CA ASN A 16 2.06 -6.83 22.44
C ASN A 16 0.80 -6.21 21.81
N VAL A 17 -0.33 -6.22 22.52
CA VAL A 17 -1.53 -5.45 22.15
C VAL A 17 -1.23 -3.94 22.16
N ALA A 18 -0.55 -3.44 23.20
CA ALA A 18 -0.15 -2.04 23.32
C ALA A 18 0.82 -1.56 22.24
N LYS A 19 1.69 -2.45 21.72
CA LYS A 19 2.56 -2.22 20.55
C LYS A 19 1.79 -2.31 19.22
N TYR A 20 0.84 -3.23 19.10
CA TYR A 20 -0.01 -3.35 17.91
C TYR A 20 -0.84 -2.08 17.70
N ALA A 21 -1.52 -1.60 18.75
CA ALA A 21 -2.32 -0.37 18.72
C ALA A 21 -1.48 0.92 18.52
N GLU A 22 -0.16 0.87 18.73
CA GLU A 22 0.74 1.95 18.28
C GLU A 22 0.98 1.85 16.77
N LYS A 23 1.32 0.67 16.27
CA LYS A 23 1.61 0.44 14.84
C LYS A 23 0.40 0.71 13.94
N SER A 24 -0.82 0.40 14.39
CA SER A 24 -2.03 0.69 13.61
C SER A 24 -2.32 2.19 13.52
N LEU A 25 -1.96 2.99 14.54
CA LEU A 25 -2.02 4.46 14.47
C LEU A 25 -0.89 5.04 13.61
N GLN A 26 0.33 4.52 13.69
CA GLN A 26 1.44 4.92 12.82
C GLN A 26 1.17 4.62 11.33
N PHE A 27 0.39 3.57 11.03
CA PHE A 27 -0.11 3.34 9.68
C PHE A 27 -1.08 4.44 9.23
N CYS A 28 -2.01 4.87 10.08
CA CYS A 28 -2.92 5.98 9.77
C CYS A 28 -2.15 7.29 9.51
N GLU A 29 -1.11 7.59 10.29
CA GLU A 29 -0.24 8.76 10.04
C GLU A 29 0.55 8.64 8.73
N LYS A 30 1.00 7.44 8.36
CA LYS A 30 1.60 7.18 7.04
C LYS A 30 0.60 7.40 5.90
N TYR A 31 -0.65 7.00 6.07
CA TYR A 31 -1.69 7.21 5.07
C TYR A 31 -2.11 8.69 4.97
N GLU A 32 -2.14 9.42 6.10
CA GLU A 32 -2.29 10.88 6.11
C GLU A 32 -1.19 11.59 5.30
N SER A 33 0.08 11.18 5.45
CA SER A 33 1.18 11.69 4.62
C SER A 33 0.96 11.40 3.13
N PHE A 34 0.63 10.16 2.77
CA PHE A 34 0.30 9.80 1.38
C PHE A 34 -0.82 10.66 0.80
N LEU A 35 -1.88 10.95 1.57
CA LEU A 35 -2.97 11.82 1.11
C LEU A 35 -2.50 13.26 0.87
N LYS A 36 -1.57 13.81 1.69
CA LYS A 36 -0.98 15.14 1.46
C LYS A 36 -0.13 15.19 0.19
N ASP A 37 0.69 14.16 -0.03
CA ASP A 37 1.51 14.02 -1.23
C ASP A 37 0.60 13.91 -2.47
N ARG A 38 -0.49 13.12 -2.37
CA ARG A 38 -1.51 12.95 -3.41
C ARG A 38 -2.22 14.26 -3.75
N CYS A 39 -2.56 15.08 -2.76
CA CYS A 39 -3.10 16.43 -2.96
C CYS A 39 -2.09 17.35 -3.66
N THR A 40 -0.81 17.27 -3.30
CA THR A 40 0.24 18.11 -3.89
C THR A 40 0.39 17.82 -5.38
N VAL A 41 0.32 16.54 -5.80
CA VAL A 41 0.34 16.13 -7.20
C VAL A 41 -0.86 16.67 -7.99
N GLU A 42 -2.08 16.64 -7.43
CA GLU A 42 -3.26 17.27 -8.08
C GLU A 42 -3.10 18.79 -8.17
N ASP A 43 -2.69 19.42 -7.08
CA ASP A 43 -2.47 20.86 -6.98
C ASP A 43 -1.39 21.34 -7.96
N GLU A 44 -0.38 20.52 -8.27
CA GLU A 44 0.65 20.81 -9.29
C GLU A 44 0.13 20.60 -10.72
N TYR A 45 -0.59 19.49 -10.98
CA TYR A 45 -1.20 19.23 -12.30
C TYR A 45 -2.21 20.32 -12.68
N ALA A 46 -3.11 20.69 -11.77
CA ALA A 46 -4.08 21.76 -11.97
C ALA A 46 -3.40 23.11 -12.27
N LYS A 47 -2.33 23.47 -11.55
CA LYS A 47 -1.56 24.70 -11.79
C LYS A 47 -0.82 24.68 -13.13
N ALA A 48 -0.25 23.53 -13.51
CA ALA A 48 0.42 23.36 -14.80
C ALA A 48 -0.58 23.54 -15.95
N LEU A 49 -1.76 22.93 -15.87
CA LEU A 49 -2.78 23.02 -16.91
C LEU A 49 -3.42 24.42 -16.98
N LYS A 50 -3.73 25.06 -15.84
CA LYS A 50 -4.19 26.47 -15.80
C LYS A 50 -3.15 27.46 -16.33
N LYS A 51 -1.85 27.16 -16.15
CA LYS A 51 -0.78 27.96 -16.76
C LYS A 51 -0.74 27.74 -18.28
N LEU A 52 -0.86 26.49 -18.74
CA LEU A 52 -0.87 26.15 -20.16
C LEU A 52 -2.01 26.85 -20.90
N THR A 53 -3.26 26.69 -20.45
CA THR A 53 -4.41 27.30 -21.12
C THR A 53 -4.29 28.82 -21.19
N LYS A 54 -3.96 29.46 -20.06
CA LYS A 54 -3.73 30.92 -19.95
C LYS A 54 -2.58 31.45 -20.83
N THR A 55 -1.60 30.63 -21.19
CA THR A 55 -0.53 31.02 -22.13
C THR A 55 -1.02 31.07 -23.57
N TYR A 56 -2.04 30.29 -23.94
CA TYR A 56 -2.58 30.20 -25.29
C TYR A 56 -3.94 30.89 -25.49
N THR A 57 -4.63 31.32 -24.43
CA THR A 57 -5.86 32.13 -24.55
C THR A 57 -5.54 33.45 -25.25
N PRO A 58 -6.20 33.78 -26.40
CA PRO A 58 -5.98 35.05 -27.09
C PRO A 58 -6.44 36.24 -26.24
N LYS A 59 -5.92 37.42 -26.53
CA LYS A 59 -6.39 38.66 -25.86
C LYS A 59 -7.74 39.07 -26.44
N LEU A 60 -8.61 39.70 -25.65
CA LEU A 60 -9.97 40.07 -26.07
C LEU A 60 -10.05 40.75 -27.46
N LYS A 61 -9.15 41.69 -27.77
CA LYS A 61 -9.08 42.32 -29.11
C LYS A 61 -8.78 41.32 -30.23
N GLU A 62 -7.72 40.55 -30.07
CA GLU A 62 -7.27 39.49 -30.99
C GLU A 62 -8.34 38.39 -31.14
N GLN A 63 -9.13 38.18 -30.08
CA GLN A 63 -10.26 37.27 -30.06
C GLN A 63 -11.45 37.80 -30.89
N GLU A 64 -11.81 39.07 -30.74
CA GLU A 64 -12.83 39.76 -31.55
C GLU A 64 -12.41 39.93 -33.02
N GLU A 65 -11.12 40.19 -33.27
CA GLU A 65 -10.53 40.47 -34.59
C GLU A 65 -10.32 39.22 -35.46
N PHE A 66 -9.96 38.09 -34.84
CA PHE A 66 -9.60 36.86 -35.55
C PHE A 66 -10.23 35.59 -34.96
N TYR A 67 -10.04 35.30 -33.66
CA TYR A 67 -10.39 33.96 -33.16
C TYR A 67 -11.89 33.66 -33.09
N ASN A 68 -12.75 34.67 -33.10
CA ASN A 68 -14.21 34.53 -33.17
C ASN A 68 -14.76 34.44 -34.61
N LYS A 69 -13.92 34.54 -35.65
CA LYS A 69 -14.37 34.54 -37.05
C LYS A 69 -14.42 33.15 -37.69
N TYR A 70 -13.50 32.25 -37.34
CA TYR A 70 -13.34 30.96 -38.02
C TYR A 70 -13.67 29.76 -37.12
N THR A 71 -14.22 28.70 -37.70
CA THR A 71 -14.63 27.48 -36.97
C THR A 71 -13.45 26.85 -36.24
N TYR A 72 -12.27 26.79 -36.86
CA TYR A 72 -11.05 26.23 -36.26
C TYR A 72 -10.51 27.06 -35.08
N THR A 73 -10.62 28.38 -35.11
CA THR A 73 -10.19 29.23 -33.98
C THR A 73 -11.20 29.20 -32.83
N ILE A 74 -12.51 29.11 -33.13
CA ILE A 74 -13.57 28.93 -32.14
C ILE A 74 -13.41 27.59 -31.41
N ALA A 75 -13.21 26.49 -32.14
CA ALA A 75 -12.99 25.16 -31.56
C ALA A 75 -11.74 25.11 -30.68
N PHE A 76 -10.64 25.76 -31.10
CA PHE A 76 -9.44 25.91 -30.27
C PHE A 76 -9.71 26.71 -28.98
N CYS A 77 -10.38 27.86 -29.07
CA CYS A 77 -10.75 28.66 -27.90
C CYS A 77 -11.65 27.89 -26.92
N SER A 78 -12.61 27.10 -27.42
CA SER A 78 -13.45 26.24 -26.58
C SER A 78 -12.62 25.14 -25.91
N THR A 79 -11.69 24.51 -26.63
CA THR A 79 -10.76 23.50 -26.09
C THR A 79 -9.92 24.07 -24.94
N LEU A 80 -9.40 25.29 -25.07
CA LEU A 80 -8.67 25.97 -24.00
C LEU A 80 -9.55 26.24 -22.76
N LYS A 81 -10.83 26.58 -22.95
CA LYS A 81 -11.79 26.78 -21.86
C LYS A 81 -12.10 25.46 -21.14
N GLU A 82 -12.45 24.40 -21.86
CA GLU A 82 -12.79 23.11 -21.26
C GLU A 82 -11.57 22.47 -20.56
N LEU A 83 -10.33 22.70 -21.04
CA LEU A 83 -9.12 22.34 -20.31
C LEU A 83 -8.92 23.14 -19.01
N GLN A 84 -9.35 24.40 -18.96
CA GLN A 84 -9.32 25.22 -17.74
C GLN A 84 -10.37 24.79 -16.71
N ASP A 85 -11.55 24.36 -17.18
CA ASP A 85 -12.61 23.80 -16.34
C ASP A 85 -12.22 22.40 -15.81
N LEU A 86 -11.57 21.56 -16.63
CA LEU A 86 -10.95 20.29 -16.23
C LEU A 86 -9.87 20.52 -15.16
N ALA A 87 -8.94 21.46 -15.37
CA ALA A 87 -7.93 21.80 -14.38
C ALA A 87 -8.54 22.27 -13.04
N SER A 88 -9.73 22.88 -13.08
CA SER A 88 -10.48 23.27 -11.88
C SER A 88 -11.17 22.08 -11.20
N GLN A 89 -11.49 21.01 -11.93
CA GLN A 89 -11.94 19.75 -11.30
C GLN A 89 -10.80 19.08 -10.53
N HIS A 90 -9.57 19.10 -11.05
CA HIS A 90 -8.41 18.53 -10.36
C HIS A 90 -8.05 19.29 -9.06
N GLU A 91 -8.16 20.62 -9.04
CA GLU A 91 -8.03 21.41 -7.81
C GLU A 91 -9.15 21.07 -6.79
N LEU A 92 -10.36 20.78 -7.26
CA LEU A 92 -11.49 20.32 -6.42
C LEU A 92 -11.29 18.90 -5.88
N ILE A 93 -10.63 17.99 -6.61
CA ILE A 93 -10.16 16.69 -6.05
C ILE A 93 -9.23 16.97 -4.86
N ALA A 94 -8.20 17.81 -5.06
CA ALA A 94 -7.21 18.13 -4.04
C ALA A 94 -7.87 18.70 -2.77
N GLU A 95 -8.81 19.65 -2.94
CA GLU A 95 -9.59 20.22 -1.85
C GLU A 95 -10.48 19.19 -1.14
N ASN A 96 -11.22 18.35 -1.88
CA ASN A 96 -12.06 17.31 -1.28
C ASN A 96 -11.26 16.29 -0.47
N ILE A 97 -10.05 15.91 -0.92
CA ILE A 97 -9.16 15.04 -0.14
C ILE A 97 -8.67 15.76 1.12
N ARG A 98 -8.24 17.03 1.01
CA ARG A 98 -7.82 17.87 2.15
C ARG A 98 -8.93 17.99 3.20
N GLU A 99 -10.14 18.34 2.78
CA GLU A 99 -11.27 18.64 3.66
C GLU A 99 -11.95 17.39 4.24
N ARG A 100 -12.20 16.35 3.43
CA ARG A 100 -13.00 15.20 3.84
C ARG A 100 -12.18 14.02 4.34
N SER A 101 -10.96 13.82 3.82
CA SER A 101 -10.14 12.64 4.10
C SER A 101 -9.03 12.94 5.11
N ILE A 102 -8.23 13.99 4.87
CA ILE A 102 -7.09 14.36 5.71
C ILE A 102 -7.56 14.87 7.09
N LYS A 103 -8.58 15.74 7.16
CA LYS A 103 -9.13 16.18 8.45
C LYS A 103 -9.73 15.04 9.26
N GLN A 104 -10.43 14.09 8.63
CA GLN A 104 -11.00 12.95 9.34
C GLN A 104 -9.91 12.09 9.98
N ILE A 105 -8.91 11.65 9.20
CA ILE A 105 -7.86 10.77 9.73
C ILE A 105 -7.02 11.45 10.83
N GLN A 106 -6.81 12.77 10.75
CA GLN A 106 -6.19 13.56 11.83
C GLN A 106 -7.02 13.52 13.13
N ILE A 107 -8.34 13.66 13.03
CA ILE A 107 -9.26 13.56 14.19
C ILE A 107 -9.22 12.14 14.76
N THR A 108 -9.35 11.10 13.91
CA THR A 108 -9.30 9.69 14.30
C THR A 108 -7.99 9.37 15.04
N VAL A 109 -6.83 9.74 14.48
CA VAL A 109 -5.51 9.50 15.10
C VAL A 109 -5.39 10.22 16.44
N LYS A 110 -5.82 11.49 16.52
CA LYS A 110 -5.77 12.30 17.75
C LYS A 110 -6.63 11.68 18.87
N GLU A 111 -7.87 11.33 18.58
CA GLU A 111 -8.76 10.71 19.55
C GLU A 111 -8.24 9.35 20.00
N CYS A 112 -7.84 8.50 19.04
CA CYS A 112 -7.42 7.14 19.34
C CYS A 112 -6.10 7.10 20.13
N ARG A 113 -5.18 8.03 19.88
CA ARG A 113 -3.93 8.19 20.67
C ARG A 113 -4.22 8.58 22.12
N GLU A 114 -5.18 9.46 22.36
CA GLU A 114 -5.60 9.87 23.72
C GLU A 114 -6.38 8.76 24.46
N GLN A 115 -7.23 8.00 23.76
CA GLN A 115 -7.91 6.83 24.34
C GLN A 115 -6.92 5.70 24.66
N ARG A 116 -5.98 5.39 23.75
CA ARG A 116 -4.90 4.43 24.00
C ARG A 116 -4.10 4.81 25.24
N LYS A 117 -3.70 6.08 25.36
CA LYS A 117 -2.95 6.58 26.52
C LYS A 117 -3.68 6.28 27.85
N LYS A 118 -4.98 6.56 27.93
CA LYS A 118 -5.80 6.25 29.13
C LYS A 118 -5.78 4.76 29.50
N CYS A 119 -5.83 3.88 28.49
CA CYS A 119 -5.71 2.43 28.70
C CYS A 119 -4.33 2.03 29.27
N LEU A 120 -3.24 2.64 28.77
CA LEU A 120 -1.88 2.40 29.28
C LEU A 120 -1.69 2.94 30.71
N ASP A 121 -2.20 4.14 31.00
CA ASP A 121 -2.09 4.78 32.32
C ASP A 121 -2.86 4.00 33.39
N GLU A 122 -4.08 3.51 33.08
CA GLU A 122 -4.85 2.68 33.99
C GLU A 122 -4.23 1.28 34.17
N TYR A 123 -3.74 0.64 33.10
CA TYR A 123 -2.99 -0.62 33.21
C TYR A 123 -1.78 -0.48 34.14
N ALA A 124 -0.97 0.56 33.93
CA ALA A 124 0.21 0.82 34.76
C ALA A 124 -0.18 1.08 36.25
N LYS A 125 -1.35 1.66 36.50
CA LYS A 125 -1.91 1.85 37.85
C LYS A 125 -2.33 0.52 38.49
N ILE A 126 -3.14 -0.31 37.83
CA ILE A 126 -3.59 -1.60 38.39
C ILE A 126 -2.43 -2.60 38.53
N LYS A 127 -1.47 -2.59 37.61
CA LYS A 127 -0.29 -3.48 37.64
C LYS A 127 0.62 -3.14 38.82
N ARG A 128 0.91 -1.85 39.06
CA ARG A 128 1.63 -1.39 40.27
C ARG A 128 0.90 -1.78 41.57
N GLN A 129 -0.43 -1.78 41.58
CA GLN A 129 -1.21 -2.21 42.75
C GLN A 129 -1.01 -3.71 43.02
N LEU A 130 -1.12 -4.56 42.00
CA LEU A 130 -0.87 -6.00 42.11
C LEU A 130 0.57 -6.30 42.56
N ASP A 131 1.56 -5.67 41.92
CA ASP A 131 2.97 -5.89 42.22
C ASP A 131 3.34 -5.43 43.63
N LYS A 132 2.72 -4.35 44.14
CA LYS A 132 2.86 -3.91 45.53
C LYS A 132 2.31 -4.93 46.53
N GLN A 133 1.15 -5.54 46.27
CA GLN A 133 0.60 -6.55 47.17
C GLN A 133 1.44 -7.84 47.15
N HIS A 134 1.95 -8.23 45.98
CA HIS A 134 2.91 -9.32 45.86
C HIS A 134 4.19 -9.05 46.68
N GLU A 135 4.75 -7.83 46.57
CA GLU A 135 5.93 -7.44 47.35
C GLU A 135 5.69 -7.49 48.88
N LEU A 136 4.51 -7.08 49.35
CA LEU A 136 4.13 -7.15 50.76
C LEU A 136 3.93 -8.59 51.25
N MET A 137 3.32 -9.46 50.44
CA MET A 137 3.18 -10.89 50.73
C MET A 137 4.55 -11.58 50.82
N ILE A 138 5.48 -11.29 49.90
CA ILE A 138 6.84 -11.85 49.94
C ILE A 138 7.66 -11.31 51.12
N LYS A 139 7.45 -10.05 51.53
CA LYS A 139 8.08 -9.49 52.74
C LYS A 139 7.55 -10.13 54.03
N SER A 140 6.24 -10.33 54.15
CA SER A 140 5.64 -10.97 55.32
C SER A 140 5.97 -12.47 55.41
N LEU A 141 6.05 -13.18 54.28
CA LEU A 141 6.57 -14.56 54.22
C LEU A 141 7.98 -14.66 54.82
N ARG A 142 8.94 -13.86 54.33
CA ARG A 142 10.32 -13.85 54.86
C ARG A 142 10.38 -13.53 56.35
N LYS A 143 9.52 -12.60 56.81
CA LYS A 143 9.43 -12.24 58.23
C LYS A 143 8.89 -13.40 59.08
N TYR A 144 7.94 -14.17 58.56
CA TYR A 144 7.44 -15.39 59.19
C TYR A 144 8.52 -16.49 59.22
N GLU A 145 9.25 -16.72 58.12
CA GLU A 145 10.39 -17.66 58.05
C GLU A 145 11.47 -17.35 59.11
N GLU A 146 11.89 -16.08 59.22
CA GLU A 146 12.83 -15.61 60.25
C GLU A 146 12.32 -15.86 61.68
N CYS A 147 11.04 -15.58 61.94
CA CYS A 147 10.44 -15.73 63.26
C CYS A 147 10.21 -17.20 63.63
N HIS A 148 9.83 -18.04 62.67
CA HIS A 148 9.64 -19.48 62.83
C HIS A 148 10.96 -20.18 63.17
N GLU A 149 12.03 -19.90 62.43
CA GLU A 149 13.37 -20.42 62.73
C GLU A 149 13.90 -19.89 64.08
N SER A 150 13.57 -18.64 64.45
CA SER A 150 13.90 -18.09 65.77
C SER A 150 13.13 -18.78 66.91
N ALA A 151 11.86 -19.13 66.69
CA ALA A 151 11.03 -19.84 67.65
C ALA A 151 11.48 -21.30 67.83
N ARG A 152 11.81 -21.99 66.72
CA ARG A 152 12.38 -23.34 66.74
C ARG A 152 13.65 -23.42 67.59
N ARG A 153 14.62 -22.53 67.36
CA ARG A 153 15.86 -22.46 68.15
C ARG A 153 15.63 -22.14 69.63
N ALA A 154 14.66 -21.27 69.93
CA ALA A 154 14.31 -20.93 71.31
C ALA A 154 13.65 -22.11 72.05
N LYS A 155 12.81 -22.89 71.36
CA LYS A 155 12.22 -24.13 71.86
C LYS A 155 13.30 -25.19 72.12
N GLU A 156 14.16 -25.48 71.14
CA GLU A 156 15.27 -26.45 71.28
C GLU A 156 16.25 -26.07 72.42
N SER A 157 16.42 -24.77 72.69
CA SER A 157 17.23 -24.27 73.80
C SER A 157 16.51 -24.37 75.15
N TYR A 158 15.18 -24.34 75.20
CA TYR A 158 14.41 -24.58 76.41
C TYR A 158 14.33 -26.07 76.74
N GLU A 159 14.13 -26.93 75.74
CA GLU A 159 14.10 -28.39 75.90
C GLU A 159 15.41 -28.90 76.52
N LYS A 160 16.56 -28.49 75.97
CA LYS A 160 17.89 -28.80 76.54
C LYS A 160 18.09 -28.22 77.95
N ALA A 161 17.58 -27.01 78.22
CA ALA A 161 17.67 -26.39 79.54
C ALA A 161 16.77 -27.08 80.59
N HIS A 162 15.73 -27.80 80.15
CA HIS A 162 14.83 -28.58 81.00
C HIS A 162 15.36 -29.99 81.28
N GLU A 163 16.25 -30.52 80.42
CA GLU A 163 16.95 -31.80 80.61
C GLU A 163 18.22 -31.68 81.47
N ASP A 164 18.75 -30.46 81.65
CA ASP A 164 19.95 -30.16 82.43
C ASP A 164 19.66 -30.13 83.95
N LEU A 165 20.22 -31.10 84.68
CA LEU A 165 20.05 -31.26 86.13
C LEU A 165 20.88 -30.28 86.97
N ASP A 166 21.94 -29.71 86.40
CA ASP A 166 22.84 -28.77 87.10
C ASP A 166 22.41 -27.30 86.88
N LEU A 167 21.42 -27.05 86.02
CA LEU A 167 20.97 -25.71 85.66
C LEU A 167 20.13 -25.04 86.76
N SER A 168 20.38 -23.75 87.02
CA SER A 168 19.57 -23.00 87.99
C SER A 168 18.13 -22.82 87.49
N ARG A 169 17.16 -22.96 88.40
CA ARG A 169 15.75 -22.64 88.18
C ARG A 169 15.52 -21.25 87.55
N ALA A 170 16.37 -20.26 87.87
CA ALA A 170 16.30 -18.92 87.29
C ALA A 170 16.77 -18.86 85.81
N GLN A 171 17.67 -19.76 85.40
CA GLN A 171 18.09 -19.91 84.01
C GLN A 171 17.04 -20.68 83.20
N LEU A 172 16.43 -21.72 83.78
CA LEU A 172 15.33 -22.48 83.17
C LEU A 172 14.11 -21.60 82.89
N GLU A 173 13.64 -20.81 83.87
CA GLU A 173 12.50 -19.91 83.65
C GLU A 173 12.80 -18.85 82.58
N LYS A 174 14.03 -18.31 82.55
CA LYS A 174 14.48 -17.39 81.48
C LYS A 174 14.47 -18.04 80.09
N ALA A 175 14.82 -19.32 79.98
CA ALA A 175 14.72 -20.06 78.73
C ALA A 175 13.25 -20.25 78.31
N ARG A 176 12.36 -20.54 79.27
CA ARG A 176 10.91 -20.67 79.08
C ARG A 176 10.26 -19.37 78.61
N ASP A 177 10.60 -18.23 79.24
CA ASP A 177 10.17 -16.90 78.83
C ASP A 177 10.61 -16.60 77.39
N THR A 178 11.86 -16.93 77.07
CA THR A 178 12.43 -16.74 75.73
C THR A 178 11.69 -17.57 74.68
N MET A 179 11.43 -18.86 74.95
CA MET A 179 10.62 -19.72 74.08
C MET A 179 9.21 -19.15 73.88
N THR A 180 8.53 -18.81 74.98
CA THR A 180 7.13 -18.34 74.95
C THR A 180 7.00 -17.01 74.20
N SER A 181 7.94 -16.09 74.43
CA SER A 181 8.04 -14.82 73.69
C SER A 181 8.28 -15.04 72.19
N LYS A 182 9.20 -15.94 71.82
CA LYS A 182 9.50 -16.22 70.41
C LYS A 182 8.39 -16.97 69.69
N SER A 183 7.66 -17.87 70.36
CA SER A 183 6.44 -18.50 69.82
C SER A 183 5.43 -17.42 69.45
N LYS A 184 5.05 -16.56 70.40
CA LYS A 184 4.07 -15.50 70.13
C LYS A 184 4.48 -14.59 68.95
N ILE A 185 5.75 -14.21 68.87
CA ILE A 185 6.27 -13.39 67.75
C ILE A 185 6.18 -14.14 66.41
N CYS A 186 6.28 -15.46 66.40
CA CYS A 186 6.03 -16.31 65.22
C CYS A 186 4.53 -16.37 64.88
N ASP A 187 3.66 -16.51 65.88
CA ASP A 187 2.20 -16.57 65.70
C ASP A 187 1.63 -15.23 65.17
N ASP A 188 2.13 -14.11 65.69
CA ASP A 188 1.85 -12.75 65.20
C ASP A 188 2.34 -12.57 63.74
N ALA A 189 3.53 -13.09 63.40
CA ALA A 189 4.08 -13.03 62.04
C ALA A 189 3.32 -13.93 61.04
N HIS A 190 2.90 -15.12 61.47
CA HIS A 190 2.06 -16.03 60.68
C HIS A 190 0.71 -15.39 60.34
N THR A 191 0.07 -14.76 61.32
CA THR A 191 -1.21 -14.05 61.17
C THR A 191 -1.10 -12.89 60.16
N ASN A 192 0.02 -12.15 60.21
CA ASN A 192 0.33 -11.07 59.27
C ASN A 192 0.56 -11.60 57.84
N TYR A 193 1.34 -12.68 57.68
CA TYR A 193 1.55 -13.34 56.38
C TYR A 193 0.22 -13.85 55.78
N SER A 194 -0.59 -14.58 56.55
CA SER A 194 -1.91 -15.07 56.12
C SER A 194 -2.83 -13.94 55.65
N SER A 195 -2.84 -12.81 56.37
CA SER A 195 -3.59 -11.61 56.00
C SER A 195 -3.14 -11.02 54.65
N HIS A 196 -1.83 -10.97 54.41
CA HIS A 196 -1.28 -10.51 53.12
C HIS A 196 -1.51 -11.51 51.97
N VAL A 197 -1.56 -12.82 52.23
CA VAL A 197 -1.92 -13.84 51.23
C VAL A 197 -3.36 -13.63 50.76
N SER A 198 -4.32 -13.41 51.68
CA SER A 198 -5.71 -13.10 51.28
C SER A 198 -5.75 -11.84 50.41
N LEU A 199 -5.17 -10.73 50.88
CA LEU A 199 -5.20 -9.45 50.18
C LEU A 199 -4.51 -9.50 48.81
N PHE A 200 -3.44 -10.30 48.65
CA PHE A 200 -2.83 -10.56 47.35
C PHE A 200 -3.75 -11.37 46.44
N ASN A 201 -4.33 -12.48 46.93
CA ASN A 201 -5.23 -13.33 46.14
C ASN A 201 -6.49 -12.58 45.67
N ASP A 202 -7.05 -11.72 46.52
CA ASP A 202 -8.22 -10.89 46.18
C ASP A 202 -7.86 -9.81 45.15
N THR A 203 -6.66 -9.21 45.27
CA THR A 203 -6.12 -8.26 44.27
C THR A 203 -5.80 -8.95 42.94
N GLN A 204 -5.29 -10.19 42.98
CA GLN A 204 -4.94 -10.98 41.80
C GLN A 204 -6.18 -11.38 41.00
N ARG A 205 -7.24 -11.85 41.68
CA ARG A 205 -8.54 -12.14 41.04
C ARG A 205 -9.14 -10.88 40.44
N LEU A 206 -9.22 -9.79 41.20
CA LEU A 206 -9.68 -8.49 40.69
C LEU A 206 -8.93 -8.03 39.43
N PHE A 207 -7.61 -8.21 39.39
CA PHE A 207 -6.78 -7.85 38.24
C PHE A 207 -7.11 -8.71 37.00
N TYR A 208 -7.07 -10.05 37.11
CA TYR A 208 -7.23 -10.95 35.97
C TYR A 208 -8.68 -11.23 35.55
N GLU A 209 -9.63 -11.26 36.48
CA GLU A 209 -11.04 -11.59 36.20
C GLU A 209 -11.85 -10.38 35.74
N ARG A 210 -11.38 -9.14 36.03
CA ARG A 210 -12.16 -7.91 35.76
C ARG A 210 -11.36 -6.76 35.16
N GLN A 211 -10.28 -6.32 35.81
CA GLN A 211 -9.63 -5.06 35.40
C GLN A 211 -8.87 -5.18 34.08
N LEU A 212 -8.02 -6.19 33.93
CA LEU A 212 -7.24 -6.39 32.70
C LEU A 212 -8.13 -6.82 31.51
N PRO A 213 -9.13 -7.71 31.65
CA PRO A 213 -10.10 -7.98 30.59
C PRO A 213 -10.82 -6.73 30.08
N SER A 214 -11.19 -5.79 30.96
CA SER A 214 -11.80 -4.52 30.57
C SER A 214 -10.86 -3.72 29.68
N ILE A 215 -9.63 -3.43 30.14
CA ILE A 215 -8.67 -2.58 29.41
C ILE A 215 -8.29 -3.20 28.05
N LEU A 216 -8.16 -4.53 27.97
CA LEU A 216 -7.91 -5.23 26.71
C LEU A 216 -9.12 -5.18 25.76
N THR A 217 -10.34 -5.19 26.30
CA THR A 217 -11.59 -5.00 25.53
C THR A 217 -11.72 -3.55 25.05
N ASP A 218 -11.35 -2.56 25.87
CA ASP A 218 -11.33 -1.14 25.51
C ASP A 218 -10.32 -0.91 24.36
N LEU A 219 -9.14 -1.54 24.42
CA LEU A 219 -8.15 -1.54 23.33
C LEU A 219 -8.65 -2.25 22.06
N GLN A 220 -9.49 -3.29 22.18
CA GLN A 220 -10.09 -3.97 21.03
C GLN A 220 -11.17 -3.09 20.36
N GLN A 221 -12.04 -2.45 21.15
CA GLN A 221 -13.03 -1.49 20.64
C GLN A 221 -12.36 -0.28 19.97
N LEU A 222 -11.25 0.18 20.54
CA LEU A 222 -10.43 1.26 20.00
C LEU A 222 -9.85 0.93 18.61
N ASP A 223 -9.25 -0.25 18.42
CA ASP A 223 -8.75 -0.62 17.10
C ASP A 223 -9.88 -0.88 16.10
N GLY A 224 -11.02 -1.41 16.57
CA GLY A 224 -12.27 -1.51 15.80
C GLY A 224 -12.71 -0.15 15.25
N LYS A 225 -12.92 0.85 16.12
CA LYS A 225 -13.25 2.23 15.70
C LYS A 225 -12.22 2.76 14.70
N ARG A 226 -10.91 2.63 15.00
CA ARG A 226 -9.83 3.05 14.09
C ARG A 226 -9.95 2.37 12.72
N SER A 227 -10.38 1.12 12.66
CA SER A 227 -10.54 0.37 11.41
C SER A 227 -11.72 0.83 10.57
N ASP A 228 -12.88 1.06 11.19
CA ASP A 228 -14.07 1.55 10.50
C ASP A 228 -13.91 3.01 10.05
N GLU A 229 -13.33 3.87 10.89
CA GLU A 229 -12.97 5.25 10.53
C GLU A 229 -11.98 5.29 9.33
N LEU A 230 -10.97 4.42 9.32
CA LEU A 230 -10.02 4.32 8.22
C LEU A 230 -10.69 3.84 6.91
N LYS A 231 -11.61 2.88 6.99
CA LYS A 231 -12.44 2.44 5.86
C LYS A 231 -13.28 3.59 5.31
N ASP A 232 -13.89 4.40 6.16
CA ASP A 232 -14.64 5.58 5.74
C ASP A 232 -13.74 6.65 5.09
N VAL A 233 -12.48 6.79 5.52
CA VAL A 233 -11.49 7.66 4.84
C VAL A 233 -11.14 7.11 3.45
N TYR A 234 -10.99 5.79 3.27
CA TYR A 234 -10.82 5.19 1.93
C TYR A 234 -12.05 5.44 1.03
N ILE A 235 -13.27 5.34 1.56
CA ILE A 235 -14.50 5.61 0.81
C ILE A 235 -14.57 7.09 0.41
N LYS A 236 -14.30 8.02 1.33
CA LYS A 236 -14.26 9.48 1.06
C LYS A 236 -13.19 9.85 0.03
N PHE A 237 -12.04 9.18 0.04
CA PHE A 237 -11.00 9.34 -0.97
C PHE A 237 -11.50 8.90 -2.36
N ILE A 238 -12.11 7.72 -2.48
CA ILE A 238 -12.68 7.24 -3.77
C ILE A 238 -13.79 8.17 -4.26
N GLN A 239 -14.68 8.62 -3.37
CA GLN A 239 -15.75 9.57 -3.69
C GLN A 239 -15.22 10.91 -4.22
N SER A 240 -14.12 11.43 -3.66
CA SER A 240 -13.51 12.69 -4.13
C SER A 240 -13.03 12.64 -5.59
N HIS A 241 -12.74 11.46 -6.12
CA HIS A 241 -12.47 11.23 -7.54
C HIS A 241 -13.77 10.98 -8.33
N ALA A 242 -14.68 10.16 -7.82
CA ALA A 242 -15.92 9.81 -8.52
C ALA A 242 -16.84 11.02 -8.78
N GLU A 243 -16.92 11.97 -7.84
CA GLU A 243 -17.78 13.16 -7.93
C GLU A 243 -17.42 14.09 -9.10
N VAL A 244 -16.17 14.09 -9.57
CA VAL A 244 -15.74 14.94 -10.70
C VAL A 244 -15.82 14.27 -12.06
N ILE A 245 -16.01 12.94 -12.15
CA ILE A 245 -16.07 12.22 -13.44
C ILE A 245 -17.17 12.81 -14.36
N PRO A 246 -18.42 13.07 -13.90
CA PRO A 246 -19.45 13.70 -14.74
C PRO A 246 -19.15 15.17 -15.10
N ARG A 247 -18.16 15.80 -14.45
CA ARG A 247 -17.70 17.15 -14.80
C ARG A 247 -16.62 17.08 -15.88
N ILE A 248 -15.69 16.14 -15.77
CA ILE A 248 -14.64 15.85 -16.75
C ILE A 248 -15.25 15.35 -18.07
N GLN A 249 -16.20 14.40 -18.03
CA GLN A 249 -16.84 13.85 -19.23
C GLN A 249 -17.41 14.95 -20.13
N ARG A 250 -18.22 15.88 -19.58
CA ARG A 250 -18.78 17.02 -20.33
C ARG A 250 -17.71 17.90 -21.00
N CYS A 251 -16.53 18.04 -20.39
CA CYS A 251 -15.44 18.82 -20.99
C CYS A 251 -14.93 18.13 -22.26
N LEU A 252 -14.86 16.80 -22.26
CA LEU A 252 -14.54 15.99 -23.44
C LEU A 252 -15.70 16.01 -24.47
N ASP A 253 -16.94 15.91 -24.00
CA ASP A 253 -18.14 15.97 -24.86
C ASP A 253 -18.21 17.31 -25.62
N GLU A 254 -17.97 18.44 -24.94
CA GLU A 254 -18.01 19.77 -25.57
C GLU A 254 -16.79 20.03 -26.46
N MET A 255 -15.58 19.55 -26.11
CA MET A 255 -14.44 19.54 -27.04
C MET A 255 -14.76 18.77 -28.34
N THR A 256 -15.42 17.62 -28.21
CA THR A 256 -15.81 16.76 -29.34
C THR A 256 -16.83 17.48 -30.22
N LYS A 257 -17.94 17.93 -29.63
CA LYS A 257 -18.99 18.72 -30.28
C LYS A 257 -18.51 19.99 -30.97
N GLN A 258 -17.46 20.65 -30.47
CA GLN A 258 -16.86 21.82 -31.13
C GLN A 258 -15.92 21.43 -32.28
N THR A 259 -15.29 20.26 -32.20
CA THR A 259 -14.51 19.68 -33.30
C THR A 259 -15.42 19.20 -34.46
N GLU A 260 -16.61 18.71 -34.14
CA GLU A 260 -17.66 18.34 -35.12
C GLU A 260 -18.23 19.55 -35.89
N GLN A 261 -18.05 20.78 -35.39
CA GLN A 261 -18.48 22.02 -36.04
C GLN A 261 -17.45 22.62 -37.02
N LEU A 262 -16.26 21.99 -37.16
CA LEU A 262 -15.22 22.45 -38.08
C LEU A 262 -15.69 22.38 -39.54
N ASN A 263 -15.67 23.50 -40.25
CA ASN A 263 -16.24 23.58 -41.60
C ASN A 263 -15.46 24.52 -42.51
N ALA A 264 -14.59 23.93 -43.34
CA ALA A 264 -13.77 24.67 -44.31
C ALA A 264 -14.58 25.49 -45.33
N ASN A 265 -15.83 25.11 -45.63
CA ASN A 265 -16.67 25.90 -46.54
C ASN A 265 -17.20 27.16 -45.86
N ILE A 266 -17.57 27.09 -44.57
CA ILE A 266 -17.95 28.28 -43.78
C ILE A 266 -16.74 29.21 -43.65
N ASP A 267 -15.58 28.67 -43.28
CA ASP A 267 -14.35 29.46 -43.16
C ASP A 267 -13.94 30.12 -44.49
N ALA A 268 -14.09 29.43 -45.62
CA ALA A 268 -13.86 30.01 -46.94
C ALA A 268 -14.85 31.13 -47.31
N GLN A 269 -16.13 31.04 -46.91
CA GLN A 269 -17.07 32.14 -47.10
C GLN A 269 -16.72 33.35 -46.23
N VAL A 270 -16.30 33.15 -44.98
CA VAL A 270 -15.82 34.25 -44.12
C VAL A 270 -14.60 34.96 -44.73
N VAL A 271 -13.66 34.22 -45.34
CA VAL A 271 -12.55 34.82 -46.11
C VAL A 271 -13.06 35.62 -47.31
N ILE A 272 -14.07 35.13 -48.04
CA ILE A 272 -14.66 35.88 -49.17
C ILE A 272 -15.37 37.15 -48.67
N GLU A 273 -16.14 37.09 -47.59
CA GLU A 273 -16.86 38.25 -47.04
C GLU A 273 -15.91 39.33 -46.49
N GLU A 274 -14.78 38.93 -45.88
CA GLU A 274 -13.76 39.86 -45.36
C GLU A 274 -12.94 40.54 -46.47
N TYR A 275 -12.54 39.79 -47.51
CA TYR A 275 -11.54 40.25 -48.50
C TYR A 275 -12.08 40.55 -49.91
N LYS A 276 -13.37 40.36 -50.19
CA LYS A 276 -13.97 40.71 -51.50
C LYS A 276 -14.02 42.23 -51.70
N SER A 277 -13.00 42.73 -52.38
CA SER A 277 -12.78 44.15 -52.74
C SER A 277 -13.89 44.83 -53.57
N GLY A 278 -14.83 44.07 -54.13
CA GLY A 278 -15.92 44.58 -54.96
C GLY A 278 -15.52 44.91 -56.41
N TYR A 279 -14.24 44.82 -56.78
CA TYR A 279 -13.81 44.90 -58.18
C TYR A 279 -14.41 43.74 -58.98
N THR A 280 -14.90 44.05 -60.19
CA THR A 280 -15.21 43.04 -61.21
C THR A 280 -13.93 42.49 -61.81
N ILE A 281 -14.03 41.34 -62.49
CA ILE A 281 -13.00 40.91 -63.44
C ILE A 281 -12.89 42.03 -64.51
N PRO A 282 -11.69 42.46 -64.91
CA PRO A 282 -11.53 43.41 -66.01
C PRO A 282 -12.12 42.85 -67.31
N ASP A 283 -12.89 43.67 -68.03
CA ASP A 283 -13.34 43.35 -69.39
C ASP A 283 -12.16 43.25 -70.36
N ASP A 284 -12.34 42.56 -71.48
CA ASP A 284 -11.34 42.49 -72.55
C ASP A 284 -10.95 43.90 -73.06
N GLU A 285 -9.64 44.16 -73.14
CA GLU A 285 -9.08 45.42 -73.66
C GLU A 285 -9.53 45.64 -75.11
N LYS A 286 -10.18 46.79 -75.37
CA LYS A 286 -10.80 47.08 -76.66
C LYS A 286 -9.74 47.42 -77.70
N GLU A 287 -9.80 46.77 -78.87
CA GLU A 287 -8.93 47.07 -80.00
C GLU A 287 -9.13 48.52 -80.47
N ILE A 288 -8.03 49.28 -80.55
CA ILE A 288 -8.02 50.69 -80.93
C ILE A 288 -7.80 50.79 -82.44
N ASP A 289 -8.88 50.99 -83.22
CA ASP A 289 -8.75 51.22 -84.65
C ASP A 289 -8.24 52.65 -84.95
N LEU A 290 -6.92 52.73 -85.13
CA LEU A 290 -6.23 53.96 -85.52
C LEU A 290 -6.66 54.53 -86.89
N ASN A 291 -7.41 53.77 -87.70
CA ASN A 291 -7.96 54.24 -88.98
C ASN A 291 -9.36 54.86 -88.85
N ALA A 292 -10.10 54.54 -87.78
CA ALA A 292 -11.41 55.13 -87.50
C ALA A 292 -11.33 56.60 -87.03
N GLY A 293 -10.16 57.03 -86.54
CA GLY A 293 -9.89 58.38 -86.06
C GLY A 293 -10.01 58.55 -84.54
N ASP A 294 -10.48 57.53 -83.82
CA ASP A 294 -10.57 57.51 -82.36
C ASP A 294 -9.20 57.28 -81.71
N LEU A 295 -8.39 58.34 -81.60
CA LEU A 295 -7.24 58.34 -80.68
C LEU A 295 -7.76 58.27 -79.23
N PRO A 296 -7.23 57.36 -78.37
CA PRO A 296 -7.59 57.32 -76.96
C PRO A 296 -7.34 58.65 -76.26
N SER A 297 -8.36 59.16 -75.57
CA SER A 297 -8.33 60.44 -74.87
C SER A 297 -7.26 60.52 -73.77
N MET A 298 -6.76 59.38 -73.29
CA MET A 298 -5.62 59.27 -72.36
C MET A 298 -4.32 59.90 -72.90
N LEU A 299 -4.16 60.05 -74.22
CA LEU A 299 -3.01 60.74 -74.83
C LEU A 299 -3.26 62.24 -75.07
N LEU A 300 -4.48 62.73 -74.84
CA LEU A 300 -4.94 64.05 -75.32
C LEU A 300 -5.71 64.90 -74.29
N ASN A 301 -5.45 64.73 -72.99
CA ASN A 301 -5.34 65.86 -72.03
C ASN A 301 -4.95 65.42 -70.61
N GLY A 302 -4.14 66.24 -69.94
CA GLY A 302 -3.98 66.14 -68.49
C GLY A 302 -5.10 66.88 -67.76
N SER A 303 -6.16 66.17 -67.35
CA SER A 303 -7.15 66.68 -66.38
C SER A 303 -7.90 65.56 -65.65
N ASN A 304 -7.73 65.57 -64.32
CA ASN A 304 -8.43 64.82 -63.28
C ASN A 304 -9.69 64.01 -63.67
N ASN A 305 -9.63 62.69 -63.45
CA ASN A 305 -10.59 61.98 -62.61
C ASN A 305 -9.94 60.70 -62.04
N GLY A 306 -10.13 60.46 -60.73
CA GLY A 306 -9.26 59.58 -59.93
C GLY A 306 -9.60 58.08 -59.93
N GLN A 307 -10.44 57.60 -60.86
CA GLN A 307 -10.94 56.22 -60.85
C GLN A 307 -10.26 55.34 -61.91
N ASP A 308 -10.18 55.77 -63.16
CA ASP A 308 -9.68 54.94 -64.27
C ASP A 308 -8.18 54.59 -64.13
N GLN A 309 -7.39 55.45 -63.47
CA GLN A 309 -5.98 55.16 -63.17
C GLN A 309 -5.79 54.01 -62.15
N GLN A 310 -6.81 53.57 -61.43
CA GLN A 310 -6.65 52.46 -60.47
C GLN A 310 -6.54 51.10 -61.17
N ILE A 311 -7.23 50.91 -62.31
CA ILE A 311 -7.25 49.62 -63.02
C ILE A 311 -5.84 49.25 -63.52
N TYR A 312 -5.17 50.19 -64.21
CA TYR A 312 -3.79 49.98 -64.69
C TYR A 312 -2.75 49.81 -63.57
N ASN A 313 -3.06 50.25 -62.35
CA ASN A 313 -2.19 50.03 -61.19
C ASN A 313 -2.33 48.62 -60.59
N ILE A 314 -3.41 47.86 -60.85
CA ILE A 314 -3.57 46.49 -60.31
C ILE A 314 -2.44 45.58 -60.81
N THR A 315 -2.07 45.68 -62.09
CA THR A 315 -0.98 44.91 -62.71
C THR A 315 0.41 45.25 -62.13
N LEU A 316 0.57 46.43 -61.52
CA LEU A 316 1.82 46.90 -60.91
C LEU A 316 1.85 46.79 -59.37
N LEU A 317 0.70 46.86 -58.69
CA LEU A 317 0.57 46.81 -57.23
C LEU A 317 0.85 45.43 -56.62
N ASN A 318 1.01 44.39 -57.43
CA ASN A 318 1.67 43.15 -57.01
C ASN A 318 3.13 43.37 -56.54
N HIS A 319 3.71 44.56 -56.75
CA HIS A 319 4.91 45.03 -56.06
C HIS A 319 4.65 46.32 -55.25
N HIS A 320 4.48 46.10 -53.95
CA HIS A 320 4.50 47.06 -52.83
C HIS A 320 3.22 47.85 -52.47
N HIS A 321 2.98 47.82 -51.15
CA HIS A 321 2.19 48.70 -50.29
C HIS A 321 0.67 48.49 -50.14
N THR A 322 0.36 47.76 -49.06
CA THR A 322 -0.71 48.12 -48.12
C THR A 322 -0.56 49.56 -47.59
N PRO A 323 -1.69 50.28 -47.44
CA PRO A 323 -1.81 51.40 -46.52
C PRO A 323 -3.09 51.31 -45.65
N GLY A 324 -3.03 51.13 -44.32
CA GLY A 324 -1.87 50.75 -43.50
C GLY A 324 -1.97 51.25 -42.06
N GLU A 325 -0.92 50.98 -41.28
CA GLU A 325 -0.58 51.76 -40.08
C GLU A 325 0.77 52.46 -40.28
N LEU A 326 0.85 53.71 -39.82
CA LEU A 326 2.08 54.38 -39.45
C LEU A 326 1.96 54.75 -37.96
N ALA A 327 2.98 54.60 -37.11
CA ALA A 327 4.39 54.66 -37.47
C ALA A 327 5.35 53.94 -36.48
N ARG A 328 6.53 53.54 -37.04
CA ARG A 328 7.82 53.19 -36.37
C ARG A 328 7.83 51.81 -35.68
N SER A 329 8.92 51.01 -35.72
CA SER A 329 10.32 51.35 -36.08
C SER A 329 11.12 50.18 -36.71
N ASN A 330 11.75 50.47 -37.86
CA ASN A 330 13.04 49.94 -38.38
C ASN A 330 13.38 48.42 -38.41
N THR A 331 13.25 47.86 -39.62
CA THR A 331 14.27 47.08 -40.38
C THR A 331 14.82 45.73 -39.90
N LEU A 332 14.46 44.67 -40.66
CA LEU A 332 15.34 43.70 -41.39
C LEU A 332 16.39 42.88 -40.59
N ARG A 333 16.62 41.57 -40.82
CA ARG A 333 16.46 40.62 -41.96
C ARG A 333 16.33 39.18 -41.36
N SER A 334 16.04 38.06 -42.05
CA SER A 334 15.83 37.75 -43.47
C SER A 334 15.07 36.42 -43.64
N SER A 335 14.29 36.32 -44.73
CA SER A 335 14.10 35.14 -45.60
C SER A 335 14.13 33.71 -45.00
N GLY A 336 12.98 33.03 -45.10
CA GLY A 336 12.91 31.59 -45.40
C GLY A 336 12.01 31.39 -46.62
N SER A 337 12.42 30.53 -47.55
CA SER A 337 11.58 30.05 -48.66
C SER A 337 12.19 28.79 -49.29
N ASP A 338 11.53 27.68 -48.99
CA ASP A 338 11.45 26.38 -49.66
C ASP A 338 12.01 26.24 -51.09
N HIS A 339 12.47 25.03 -51.41
CA HIS A 339 11.69 24.18 -52.30
C HIS A 339 11.97 22.68 -52.10
N SER A 340 11.05 21.86 -52.61
CA SER A 340 10.93 20.43 -52.39
C SER A 340 11.63 19.59 -53.46
N SER A 341 12.17 18.45 -53.04
CA SER A 341 12.32 17.20 -53.80
C SER A 341 12.88 17.26 -55.24
N GLN A 342 14.15 16.86 -55.40
CA GLN A 342 14.44 15.61 -56.13
C GLN A 342 15.87 15.08 -55.90
N ASN A 343 15.97 13.75 -55.89
CA ASN A 343 17.10 12.87 -56.20
C ASN A 343 18.57 13.41 -56.12
N GLY A 344 19.34 12.81 -55.22
CA GLY A 344 20.66 12.26 -55.61
C GLY A 344 21.92 12.81 -54.92
N VAL A 345 22.64 11.89 -54.26
CA VAL A 345 24.11 11.89 -54.06
C VAL A 345 24.73 13.17 -53.46
N ALA A 346 24.80 13.24 -52.13
CA ALA A 346 25.73 14.12 -51.41
C ALA A 346 26.96 13.32 -50.95
N THR A 347 28.17 13.78 -51.29
CA THR A 347 29.43 13.12 -50.90
C THR A 347 30.49 14.16 -50.54
N ILE A 348 30.78 14.26 -49.24
CA ILE A 348 32.04 14.69 -48.59
C ILE A 348 32.75 15.95 -49.15
N TYR A 349 32.80 17.05 -48.39
CA TYR A 349 34.03 17.47 -47.67
C TYR A 349 33.83 18.73 -46.80
N ALA A 350 34.69 18.90 -45.80
CA ALA A 350 34.67 20.00 -44.83
C ALA A 350 35.99 20.79 -44.82
N VAL A 351 35.88 22.12 -44.79
CA VAL A 351 36.90 23.12 -44.42
C VAL A 351 36.12 24.33 -43.88
N GLY A 352 36.53 25.12 -42.88
CA GLY A 352 37.78 25.17 -42.11
C GLY A 352 38.42 26.56 -42.18
N ASN A 353 39.07 27.01 -41.09
CA ASN A 353 39.77 28.30 -40.88
C ASN A 353 38.90 29.53 -40.52
N ALA A 354 39.42 30.62 -39.91
CA ALA A 354 40.33 30.85 -38.77
C ALA A 354 40.79 32.34 -38.71
N SER A 355 41.31 32.81 -37.57
CA SER A 355 41.79 34.20 -37.29
C SER A 355 40.68 35.25 -37.09
N GLY A 356 40.86 36.43 -36.49
CA GLY A 356 41.99 37.04 -35.74
C GLY A 356 41.90 38.59 -35.72
N HIS A 357 42.55 39.37 -34.83
CA HIS A 357 43.27 39.04 -33.58
C HIS A 357 43.56 40.31 -32.72
N VAL A 358 42.93 40.43 -31.52
CA VAL A 358 43.38 41.15 -30.29
C VAL A 358 43.61 42.69 -30.29
N ASN A 359 42.93 43.40 -29.36
CA ASN A 359 43.32 44.57 -28.52
C ASN A 359 42.01 45.26 -27.99
N GLY A 360 41.90 45.92 -26.82
CA GLY A 360 42.77 46.14 -25.63
C GLY A 360 42.21 47.30 -24.75
N THR A 361 42.49 47.34 -23.43
CA THR A 361 42.12 48.42 -22.42
C THR A 361 40.62 48.61 -22.06
N GLN A 362 40.19 49.23 -20.93
CA GLN A 362 40.56 49.10 -19.50
C GLN A 362 39.49 49.78 -18.55
N THR A 363 39.36 49.33 -17.29
CA THR A 363 39.10 50.16 -16.05
C THR A 363 37.70 50.76 -15.69
N LEU A 364 37.08 50.18 -14.62
CA LEU A 364 36.23 50.78 -13.52
C LEU A 364 34.90 51.55 -13.86
N MET A 365 33.94 51.82 -12.94
CA MET A 365 33.75 51.61 -11.47
C MET A 365 32.56 50.62 -11.19
N THR A 366 31.60 50.66 -10.22
CA THR A 366 31.15 51.55 -9.10
C THR A 366 30.26 50.76 -8.08
N THR A 367 29.85 51.35 -6.95
CA THR A 367 28.81 50.84 -5.99
C THR A 367 27.94 51.99 -5.42
N PRO A 368 26.90 51.71 -4.61
CA PRO A 368 26.97 51.99 -3.15
C PRO A 368 26.33 50.87 -2.27
N ALA A 369 26.67 50.55 -1.00
CA ALA A 369 27.32 51.22 0.16
C ALA A 369 26.38 52.15 0.99
N MET A 370 26.26 52.09 2.34
CA MET A 370 26.86 51.31 3.46
C MET A 370 25.72 50.75 4.37
N GLY A 371 25.87 50.17 5.58
CA GLY A 371 26.96 49.88 6.54
C GLY A 371 26.54 48.70 7.47
N SER A 372 26.95 48.48 8.71
CA SER A 372 27.88 49.13 9.66
C SER A 372 28.63 48.06 10.51
N ARG A 373 29.76 48.41 11.15
CA ARG A 373 30.69 47.46 11.80
C ARG A 373 30.34 47.07 13.25
N LYS A 374 30.65 45.81 13.66
CA LYS A 374 31.73 45.49 14.64
C LYS A 374 31.97 43.98 14.91
N THR A 375 33.22 43.55 14.72
CA THR A 375 34.02 42.55 15.50
C THR A 375 33.39 41.26 16.06
N GLY A 376 33.89 40.09 15.63
CA GLY A 376 33.70 38.81 16.35
C GLY A 376 34.34 37.60 15.63
N ALA A 377 35.33 36.96 16.24
CA ALA A 377 36.25 35.98 15.65
C ALA A 377 35.64 34.66 15.09
N ASN A 378 36.35 34.07 14.11
CA ASN A 378 36.69 32.64 13.91
C ASN A 378 35.81 31.55 14.59
N LYS A 379 35.40 30.47 13.91
CA LYS A 379 36.20 29.68 12.94
C LYS A 379 35.29 28.87 11.98
N SER A 380 35.85 28.48 10.83
CA SER A 380 35.17 27.73 9.75
C SER A 380 35.46 26.22 9.78
N SER A 381 34.69 25.46 8.98
CA SER A 381 35.04 24.15 8.37
C SER A 381 35.34 22.97 9.33
N GLY A 382 35.24 21.70 8.89
CA GLY A 382 34.88 21.18 7.56
C GLY A 382 34.76 19.65 7.58
N THR A 383 34.42 19.04 6.45
CA THR A 383 34.08 17.61 6.34
C THR A 383 35.27 16.68 6.07
N ALA A 384 35.02 15.39 6.36
CA ALA A 384 35.46 14.19 5.61
C ALA A 384 36.60 13.27 6.15
N SER A 385 36.38 11.98 5.87
CA SER A 385 37.36 10.90 5.56
C SER A 385 38.09 10.08 6.64
N THR A 386 37.60 8.82 6.78
CA THR A 386 38.35 7.58 6.47
C THR A 386 39.34 6.94 7.48
N ILE A 387 38.85 5.89 8.16
CA ILE A 387 39.45 4.54 8.38
C ILE A 387 40.98 4.40 8.62
N ARG A 388 41.39 3.96 9.83
CA ARG A 388 42.24 2.76 10.09
C ARG A 388 42.66 2.56 11.57
N LYS A 389 42.51 1.32 12.08
CA LYS A 389 43.41 0.60 13.05
C LYS A 389 43.63 1.23 14.46
N ILE A 390 44.16 0.58 15.50
CA ILE A 390 44.21 -0.83 16.00
C ILE A 390 44.41 -0.78 17.54
N PHE A 391 44.06 -1.86 18.26
CA PHE A 391 44.34 -2.22 19.68
C PHE A 391 45.20 -1.30 20.59
N GLY A 392 44.73 -1.14 21.84
CA GLY A 392 45.51 -0.64 23.00
C GLY A 392 44.59 -0.24 24.16
N SER A 393 44.11 -1.15 25.01
CA SER A 393 44.81 -1.74 26.18
C SER A 393 45.18 -0.73 27.27
N SER A 394 44.44 -0.75 28.39
CA SER A 394 44.94 -0.28 29.69
C SER A 394 44.41 -1.19 30.80
N SER A 395 45.26 -1.52 31.77
CA SER A 395 45.03 -2.57 32.78
C SER A 395 44.64 -1.98 34.13
N HIS A 396 43.89 -2.74 34.94
CA HIS A 396 44.00 -2.69 36.41
C HIS A 396 44.05 -4.12 36.97
N ARG A 397 44.68 -4.28 38.15
CA ARG A 397 45.17 -5.59 38.65
C ARG A 397 44.13 -6.34 39.51
N LYS A 398 44.26 -7.67 39.52
CA LYS A 398 43.60 -8.60 40.45
C LYS A 398 44.20 -8.50 41.87
N PRO A 399 43.49 -9.04 42.88
CA PRO A 399 44.06 -9.98 43.85
C PRO A 399 43.70 -11.45 43.51
N SER A 400 44.44 -12.42 44.05
CA SER A 400 44.35 -13.83 43.69
C SER A 400 43.79 -14.71 44.81
N ASN A 401 43.09 -15.79 44.46
CA ASN A 401 43.02 -17.00 45.30
C ASN A 401 42.84 -18.25 44.40
N ASN A 402 43.31 -19.42 44.83
CA ASN A 402 43.43 -20.64 44.01
C ASN A 402 42.38 -21.71 44.36
N GLY A 403 41.98 -22.53 43.37
CA GLY A 403 41.08 -23.68 43.59
C GLY A 403 40.62 -24.42 42.33
N ASN A 404 41.47 -25.32 41.80
CA ASN A 404 41.20 -26.47 40.92
C ASN A 404 40.11 -26.46 39.82
N THR A 405 40.59 -26.40 38.56
CA THR A 405 40.27 -27.30 37.43
C THR A 405 38.82 -27.60 37.01
N SER A 406 38.45 -27.11 35.81
CA SER A 406 38.34 -27.97 34.62
C SER A 406 38.48 -27.14 33.32
N LEU A 407 38.93 -27.74 32.21
CA LEU A 407 39.15 -27.06 30.92
C LEU A 407 38.19 -27.60 29.84
N THR A 408 37.21 -26.80 29.41
CA THR A 408 36.59 -26.85 28.04
C THR A 408 35.57 -25.71 27.87
N THR A 409 35.98 -24.49 27.47
CA THR A 409 35.01 -23.42 27.07
C THR A 409 35.57 -22.22 26.29
N VAL A 410 36.89 -22.01 26.26
CA VAL A 410 37.50 -20.69 25.98
C VAL A 410 37.33 -20.16 24.54
N ASN A 411 36.98 -21.01 23.56
CA ASN A 411 36.96 -20.65 22.14
C ASN A 411 35.56 -20.25 21.57
N THR A 412 34.56 -20.00 22.41
CA THR A 412 33.24 -19.52 21.95
C THR A 412 33.05 -18.01 22.19
N PRO A 413 32.47 -17.26 21.21
CA PRO A 413 32.10 -15.87 21.43
C PRO A 413 31.19 -15.73 22.66
N TYR A 414 31.42 -14.67 23.45
CA TYR A 414 30.70 -14.39 24.69
C TYR A 414 30.81 -15.49 25.78
N GLY A 415 31.73 -16.46 25.67
CA GLY A 415 31.89 -17.58 26.62
C GLY A 415 32.17 -17.18 28.08
N THR A 416 32.54 -15.92 28.35
CA THR A 416 32.71 -15.35 29.70
C THR A 416 31.42 -14.81 30.33
N LEU A 417 30.30 -14.77 29.60
CA LEU A 417 29.01 -14.29 30.10
C LEU A 417 28.12 -15.45 30.57
N PRO A 418 27.22 -15.23 31.56
CA PRO A 418 26.20 -16.21 31.96
C PRO A 418 25.33 -16.69 30.79
N PRO A 419 24.80 -17.93 30.79
CA PRO A 419 24.05 -18.50 29.67
C PRO A 419 22.91 -17.62 29.14
N ALA A 420 22.07 -17.05 30.02
CA ALA A 420 20.99 -16.15 29.61
C ALA A 420 21.49 -14.83 28.97
N GLN A 421 22.66 -14.34 29.38
CA GLN A 421 23.29 -13.15 28.77
C GLN A 421 23.94 -13.49 27.42
N ARG A 422 24.52 -14.69 27.27
CA ARG A 422 25.00 -15.22 25.97
C ARG A 422 23.86 -15.36 24.97
N LEU A 423 22.76 -15.99 25.38
CA LEU A 423 21.57 -16.19 24.56
C LEU A 423 21.00 -14.84 24.09
N LYS A 424 20.83 -13.87 24.99
CA LYS A 424 20.42 -12.49 24.63
C LYS A 424 21.39 -11.82 23.65
N LYS A 425 22.71 -12.00 23.82
CA LYS A 425 23.70 -11.42 22.90
C LYS A 425 23.73 -12.09 21.53
N PHE A 426 23.50 -13.39 21.43
CA PHE A 426 23.37 -14.06 20.13
C PHE A 426 22.06 -13.67 19.42
N GLN A 427 20.95 -13.53 20.16
CA GLN A 427 19.69 -13.00 19.60
C GLN A 427 19.84 -11.57 19.06
N GLU A 428 20.56 -10.70 19.78
CA GLU A 428 20.90 -9.35 19.35
C GLU A 428 21.72 -9.34 18.04
N GLN A 429 22.71 -10.23 17.91
CA GLN A 429 23.47 -10.35 16.66
C GLN A 429 22.65 -10.93 15.51
N ILE A 430 21.82 -11.96 15.74
CA ILE A 430 20.91 -12.51 14.74
C ILE A 430 19.95 -11.43 14.21
N MET A 431 19.44 -10.56 15.09
CA MET A 431 18.59 -9.42 14.69
C MET A 431 19.35 -8.42 13.82
N ASN A 432 20.61 -8.09 14.16
CA ASN A 432 21.45 -7.21 13.35
C ASN A 432 21.76 -7.81 11.97
N CYS A 433 22.20 -9.08 11.91
CA CYS A 433 22.50 -9.78 10.66
C CYS A 433 21.25 -9.92 9.77
N LYS A 434 20.06 -10.19 10.35
CA LYS A 434 18.79 -10.24 9.61
C LYS A 434 18.38 -8.86 9.08
N SER A 435 18.69 -7.76 9.79
CA SER A 435 18.47 -6.39 9.28
C SER A 435 19.40 -6.01 8.13
N GLU A 436 20.68 -6.39 8.17
CA GLU A 436 21.60 -6.18 7.03
C GLU A 436 21.26 -7.08 5.84
N LEU A 437 20.81 -8.31 6.08
CA LEU A 437 20.34 -9.23 5.04
C LEU A 437 19.17 -8.63 4.24
N GLU A 438 18.17 -8.06 4.93
CA GLU A 438 17.02 -7.39 4.29
C GLU A 438 17.46 -6.19 3.42
N LYS A 439 18.42 -5.39 3.90
CA LYS A 439 18.99 -4.26 3.13
C LYS A 439 19.72 -4.75 1.88
N LYS A 440 20.48 -5.84 1.98
CA LYS A 440 21.21 -6.44 0.84
C LYS A 440 20.27 -7.06 -0.18
N GLN A 441 19.19 -7.72 0.25
CA GLN A 441 18.14 -8.24 -0.64
C GLN A 441 17.47 -7.11 -1.42
N LYS A 442 17.03 -6.03 -0.75
CA LYS A 442 16.45 -4.85 -1.40
C LYS A 442 17.41 -4.13 -2.35
N ALA A 443 18.70 -4.09 -2.01
CA ALA A 443 19.73 -3.57 -2.90
C ALA A 443 19.89 -4.46 -4.16
N LYS A 444 19.89 -5.79 -4.01
CA LYS A 444 19.89 -6.73 -5.14
C LYS A 444 18.67 -6.53 -6.05
N GLU A 445 17.47 -6.45 -5.51
CA GLU A 445 16.24 -6.19 -6.28
C GLU A 445 16.32 -4.89 -7.11
N GLY A 446 16.90 -3.83 -6.54
CA GLY A 446 17.16 -2.58 -7.24
C GLY A 446 18.16 -2.74 -8.39
N LEU A 447 19.29 -3.42 -8.15
CA LEU A 447 20.27 -3.72 -9.19
C LEU A 447 19.69 -4.61 -10.30
N THR A 448 18.89 -5.63 -9.98
CA THR A 448 18.24 -6.49 -10.97
C THR A 448 17.33 -5.69 -11.90
N LYS A 449 16.56 -4.75 -11.36
CA LYS A 449 15.73 -3.83 -12.18
C LYS A 449 16.60 -2.91 -13.05
N MET A 450 17.71 -2.39 -12.51
CA MET A 450 18.65 -1.56 -13.26
C MET A 450 19.36 -2.34 -14.39
N LYS A 451 19.70 -3.62 -14.16
CA LYS A 451 20.25 -4.52 -15.19
C LYS A 451 19.30 -4.65 -16.38
N ILE A 452 18.00 -4.86 -16.14
CA ILE A 452 16.98 -4.94 -17.20
C ILE A 452 16.92 -3.63 -18.01
N VAL A 453 16.99 -2.47 -17.34
CA VAL A 453 17.00 -1.15 -18.01
C VAL A 453 18.25 -0.98 -18.89
N PHE A 454 19.43 -1.39 -18.43
CA PHE A 454 20.67 -1.27 -19.20
C PHE A 454 20.73 -2.27 -20.36
N GLN A 455 20.28 -3.52 -20.13
CA GLN A 455 20.14 -4.55 -21.17
C GLN A 455 19.23 -4.09 -22.33
N GLY A 456 18.12 -3.41 -22.01
CA GLY A 456 17.22 -2.83 -23.02
C GLY A 456 17.69 -1.49 -23.62
N ASN A 457 18.62 -0.78 -22.98
CA ASN A 457 19.12 0.53 -23.43
C ASN A 457 20.61 0.73 -23.02
N PRO A 458 21.58 0.26 -23.83
CA PRO A 458 23.01 0.37 -23.53
C PRO A 458 23.56 1.79 -23.33
N LYS A 459 22.79 2.82 -23.72
CA LYS A 459 23.10 4.25 -23.52
C LYS A 459 23.04 4.73 -22.07
N PHE A 460 22.49 3.93 -21.14
CA PHE A 460 22.30 4.33 -19.74
C PHE A 460 23.31 3.71 -18.76
N GLY A 461 24.08 2.71 -19.16
CA GLY A 461 25.14 2.10 -18.35
C GLY A 461 25.53 0.69 -18.83
N ASP A 462 26.62 0.15 -18.29
CA ASP A 462 27.09 -1.19 -18.63
C ASP A 462 26.36 -2.27 -17.80
N GLU A 463 25.80 -3.27 -18.49
CA GLU A 463 25.14 -4.42 -17.88
C GLU A 463 26.11 -5.28 -17.06
N GLN A 464 27.39 -5.35 -17.45
CA GLN A 464 28.43 -6.13 -16.77
C GLN A 464 28.75 -5.55 -15.40
N ASP A 465 28.90 -4.23 -15.27
CA ASP A 465 29.17 -3.56 -13.99
C ASP A 465 28.02 -3.79 -12.99
N VAL A 466 26.76 -3.76 -13.44
CA VAL A 466 25.60 -4.08 -12.59
C VAL A 466 25.58 -5.57 -12.23
N THR A 467 25.94 -6.45 -13.17
CA THR A 467 26.00 -7.90 -12.94
C THR A 467 27.09 -8.26 -11.91
N GLN A 468 28.26 -7.64 -11.97
CA GLN A 468 29.33 -7.82 -10.97
C GLN A 468 28.92 -7.29 -9.59
N GLN A 469 28.17 -6.19 -9.52
CA GLN A 469 27.61 -5.69 -8.26
C GLN A 469 26.55 -6.64 -7.67
N ILE A 470 25.71 -7.28 -8.51
CA ILE A 470 24.76 -8.32 -8.07
C ILE A 470 25.51 -9.52 -7.47
N ILE A 471 26.50 -10.06 -8.18
CA ILE A 471 27.34 -11.17 -7.69
C ILE A 471 28.00 -10.82 -6.35
N SER A 472 28.57 -9.61 -6.23
CA SER A 472 29.17 -9.15 -4.98
C SER A 472 28.15 -9.01 -3.85
N ILE A 473 26.91 -8.60 -4.12
CA ILE A 473 25.85 -8.56 -3.09
C ILE A 473 25.41 -9.98 -2.68
N ASP A 474 25.30 -10.92 -3.62
CA ASP A 474 24.97 -12.32 -3.31
C ASP A 474 26.02 -12.98 -2.41
N GLU A 475 27.31 -12.78 -2.69
CA GLU A 475 28.39 -13.19 -1.78
C GLU A 475 28.22 -12.65 -0.34
N HIS A 476 27.71 -11.42 -0.18
CA HIS A 476 27.46 -10.85 1.15
C HIS A 476 26.18 -11.41 1.80
N ILE A 477 25.16 -11.73 1.01
CA ILE A 477 23.94 -12.40 1.45
C ILE A 477 24.27 -13.80 1.99
N GLU A 478 25.08 -14.58 1.28
CA GLU A 478 25.53 -15.91 1.74
C GLU A 478 26.33 -15.84 3.03
N LYS A 479 27.27 -14.88 3.15
CA LYS A 479 28.07 -14.66 4.37
C LYS A 479 27.19 -14.31 5.57
N LEU A 480 26.18 -13.46 5.39
CA LEU A 480 25.19 -13.13 6.43
C LEU A 480 24.32 -14.33 6.83
N ILE A 481 23.87 -15.14 5.86
CA ILE A 481 23.08 -16.36 6.13
C ILE A 481 23.92 -17.39 6.90
N ALA A 482 25.19 -17.57 6.54
CA ALA A 482 26.12 -18.45 7.26
C ALA A 482 26.38 -17.97 8.69
N GLU A 483 26.52 -16.67 8.91
CA GLU A 483 26.71 -16.08 10.24
C GLU A 483 25.45 -16.19 11.12
N ILE A 484 24.26 -15.98 10.55
CA ILE A 484 22.97 -16.24 11.23
C ILE A 484 22.90 -17.70 11.70
N LYS A 485 23.11 -18.67 10.80
CA LYS A 485 23.11 -20.10 11.15
C LYS A 485 24.13 -20.45 12.23
N ARG A 486 25.29 -19.78 12.22
CA ARG A 486 26.33 -19.95 13.24
C ARG A 486 25.88 -19.44 14.61
N PHE A 487 25.24 -18.28 14.70
CA PHE A 487 24.68 -17.79 15.96
C PHE A 487 23.48 -18.62 16.44
N GLU A 488 22.63 -19.11 15.53
CA GLU A 488 21.53 -20.01 15.86
C GLU A 488 22.06 -21.33 16.45
N SER A 489 23.12 -21.92 15.89
CA SER A 489 23.76 -23.11 16.48
C SER A 489 24.39 -22.86 17.87
N TYR A 490 24.93 -21.67 18.12
CA TYR A 490 25.41 -21.30 19.47
C TYR A 490 24.26 -21.10 20.47
N ILE A 491 23.06 -20.74 20.03
CA ILE A 491 21.86 -20.70 20.89
C ILE A 491 21.40 -22.12 21.20
N THR A 492 21.25 -22.98 20.19
CA THR A 492 20.85 -24.38 20.41
C THR A 492 21.80 -25.12 21.34
N GLU A 493 23.11 -24.88 21.26
CA GLU A 493 24.07 -25.48 22.20
C GLU A 493 23.93 -24.94 23.63
N ILE A 494 23.59 -23.64 23.82
CA ILE A 494 23.27 -23.09 25.14
C ILE A 494 22.01 -23.74 25.71
N GLU A 495 20.96 -23.85 24.91
CA GLU A 495 19.68 -24.45 25.30
C GLU A 495 19.85 -25.94 25.64
N ARG A 496 20.67 -26.67 24.87
CA ARG A 496 21.06 -28.06 25.16
C ARG A 496 21.80 -28.20 26.50
N THR A 497 22.64 -27.24 26.87
CA THR A 497 23.30 -27.20 28.19
C THR A 497 22.42 -26.70 29.35
N LEU A 498 21.20 -26.24 29.06
CA LEU A 498 20.21 -25.81 30.06
C LEU A 498 19.06 -26.82 30.24
N ALA A 499 19.01 -27.88 29.44
CA ALA A 499 18.06 -28.98 29.60
C ALA A 499 18.39 -29.83 30.85
N PRO A 500 17.41 -30.21 31.68
CA PRO A 500 17.65 -31.06 32.84
C PRO A 500 17.92 -32.50 32.39
N THR A 501 19.10 -33.02 32.71
CA THR A 501 19.39 -34.45 32.62
C THR A 501 18.51 -35.22 33.59
N GLN A 502 17.71 -36.18 33.09
CA GLN A 502 17.27 -37.28 33.94
C GLN A 502 18.50 -38.03 34.46
N SER A 503 18.46 -38.46 35.72
CA SER A 503 19.58 -39.08 36.39
C SER A 503 19.80 -40.50 35.90
N GLU A 504 20.89 -40.73 35.18
CA GLU A 504 21.46 -42.06 34.97
C GLU A 504 22.33 -42.39 36.20
N TYR A 505 22.07 -43.52 36.86
CA TYR A 505 22.97 -44.08 37.87
C TYR A 505 23.26 -45.54 37.59
N ASP A 506 24.52 -45.74 37.19
CA ASP A 506 25.31 -46.97 37.18
C ASP A 506 25.03 -48.07 36.14
N SER A 507 26.03 -48.91 35.91
CA SER A 507 26.22 -49.64 34.67
C SER A 507 26.68 -51.10 34.81
N THR A 508 26.26 -51.90 33.82
CA THR A 508 26.88 -53.14 33.32
C THR A 508 26.87 -54.44 34.15
N SER A 509 26.36 -55.49 33.49
CA SER A 509 26.59 -56.94 33.69
C SER A 509 25.96 -57.59 34.95
N HIS A 510 25.48 -58.85 34.90
CA HIS A 510 25.73 -59.93 33.94
C HIS A 510 24.47 -60.56 33.29
N LEU A 511 24.71 -61.37 32.25
CA LEU A 511 23.72 -62.06 31.42
C LEU A 511 23.03 -63.24 32.13
N ARG A 512 21.70 -63.39 31.95
CA ARG A 512 21.13 -64.66 31.43
C ARG A 512 19.73 -64.51 30.84
N THR A 513 19.44 -65.37 29.86
CA THR A 513 18.12 -65.59 29.24
C THR A 513 17.30 -66.59 30.07
N ASN A 514 15.95 -66.55 30.02
CA ASN A 514 15.19 -67.43 29.12
C ASN A 514 13.68 -67.14 29.03
N TYR A 515 13.02 -67.89 28.12
CA TYR A 515 11.60 -67.89 27.77
C TYR A 515 10.65 -68.48 28.82
N GLY A 516 9.35 -68.14 28.66
CA GLY A 516 8.17 -68.88 29.09
C GLY A 516 7.46 -68.29 30.31
N SER A 517 6.15 -68.42 30.51
CA SER A 517 4.98 -68.81 29.71
C SER A 517 3.80 -68.96 30.70
N ASP A 518 2.57 -68.74 30.23
CA ASP A 518 1.32 -69.34 30.73
C ASP A 518 0.59 -68.92 32.05
N GLN A 519 -0.74 -69.07 31.94
CA GLN A 519 -1.77 -69.43 32.94
C GLN A 519 -2.28 -68.43 34.01
N SER A 520 -3.28 -67.64 33.59
CA SER A 520 -4.72 -67.78 33.95
C SER A 520 -5.21 -68.30 35.33
N ILE A 521 -6.27 -67.64 35.84
CA ILE A 521 -7.38 -68.15 36.70
C ILE A 521 -7.17 -68.24 38.24
N SER A 522 -7.60 -67.17 38.92
CA SER A 522 -8.69 -67.09 39.95
C SER A 522 -8.62 -67.75 41.35
N ASN A 523 -9.45 -67.17 42.23
CA ASN A 523 -10.12 -67.68 43.45
C ASN A 523 -9.43 -67.65 44.85
N ASN A 524 -9.85 -66.61 45.60
CA ASN A 524 -10.71 -66.71 46.82
C ASN A 524 -10.18 -66.73 48.27
N ASN A 525 -10.89 -65.91 49.06
CA ASN A 525 -11.40 -66.10 50.43
C ASN A 525 -10.43 -66.12 51.63
N ASN A 526 -10.47 -65.04 52.43
CA ASN A 526 -11.26 -64.92 53.68
C ASN A 526 -10.76 -63.71 54.52
N ASN A 527 -11.47 -63.08 55.45
CA ASN A 527 -12.89 -62.90 55.83
C ASN A 527 -12.82 -62.15 57.19
N ASN A 528 -13.57 -61.08 57.41
CA ASN A 528 -14.21 -60.76 58.71
C ASN A 528 -15.01 -59.45 58.66
N ASN A 529 -15.87 -59.25 59.67
CA ASN A 529 -17.15 -58.53 59.56
C ASN A 529 -17.40 -57.60 60.78
N SER A 530 -18.05 -56.44 60.59
CA SER A 530 -19.01 -55.81 61.55
C SER A 530 -19.57 -54.45 61.07
N GLN A 531 -20.86 -54.23 61.33
CA GLN A 531 -21.63 -52.96 61.26
C GLN A 531 -22.15 -52.63 62.70
N PRO A 532 -23.01 -51.61 63.00
CA PRO A 532 -23.73 -50.62 62.16
C PRO A 532 -23.16 -49.18 62.40
N SER A 533 -23.79 -47.99 62.34
CA SER A 533 -25.21 -47.51 62.32
C SER A 533 -25.33 -46.09 61.69
N THR A 534 -26.56 -45.60 61.51
CA THR A 534 -26.91 -44.17 61.25
C THR A 534 -28.04 -43.72 62.19
N PRO A 535 -28.41 -42.41 62.24
CA PRO A 535 -29.58 -41.97 61.46
C PRO A 535 -29.66 -40.47 61.04
N SER A 536 -30.33 -40.21 59.89
CA SER A 536 -31.12 -38.99 59.55
C SER A 536 -30.40 -37.63 59.36
N GLN A 537 -30.90 -36.63 58.61
CA GLN A 537 -32.26 -36.37 58.07
C GLN A 537 -32.29 -35.89 56.58
N ASN A 538 -33.45 -36.12 55.91
CA ASN A 538 -34.24 -35.27 54.98
C ASN A 538 -33.62 -34.02 54.27
N ARG A 539 -34.05 -33.56 53.06
CA ARG A 539 -35.04 -34.01 52.02
C ARG A 539 -34.93 -33.21 50.70
N SER A 540 -35.65 -33.67 49.67
CA SER A 540 -36.07 -32.96 48.42
C SER A 540 -37.57 -33.28 48.16
N PRO A 541 -38.27 -32.85 47.06
CA PRO A 541 -38.01 -31.78 46.08
C PRO A 541 -38.92 -30.54 46.40
N PRO A 542 -40.03 -30.09 45.73
CA PRO A 542 -40.83 -30.60 44.58
C PRO A 542 -40.92 -29.62 43.36
N ASP A 543 -41.88 -29.85 42.44
CA ASP A 543 -42.11 -29.14 41.16
C ASP A 543 -43.29 -28.13 41.10
N ILE A 544 -43.47 -27.56 39.90
CA ILE A 544 -44.45 -26.61 39.32
C ILE A 544 -45.93 -26.77 39.74
N PRO A 545 -46.72 -25.68 39.79
CA PRO A 545 -47.92 -25.59 38.93
C PRO A 545 -48.10 -24.24 38.19
N GLU A 546 -49.01 -24.22 37.20
CA GLU A 546 -49.29 -23.10 36.28
C GLU A 546 -50.24 -22.03 36.86
N HIS A 547 -50.29 -20.82 36.27
CA HIS A 547 -51.39 -20.34 35.37
C HIS A 547 -51.47 -18.78 35.23
N LEU A 548 -51.85 -18.31 34.03
CA LEU A 548 -52.34 -16.95 33.63
C LEU A 548 -51.44 -15.68 33.59
N THR A 549 -51.25 -15.23 32.34
CA THR A 549 -51.48 -13.86 31.79
C THR A 549 -50.42 -12.73 31.78
N SER A 550 -50.39 -12.09 30.60
CA SER A 550 -50.09 -10.67 30.32
C SER A 550 -48.65 -10.23 29.97
N SER A 551 -48.32 -10.34 28.68
CA SER A 551 -47.85 -9.24 27.82
C SER A 551 -46.57 -8.45 28.20
N HIS A 552 -45.47 -8.70 27.47
CA HIS A 552 -44.89 -7.76 26.50
C HIS A 552 -43.85 -8.47 25.60
N ASP A 553 -43.58 -7.93 24.42
CA ASP A 553 -43.02 -8.68 23.28
C ASP A 553 -41.49 -8.87 23.23
N TYR A 554 -41.07 -9.96 22.57
CA TYR A 554 -39.70 -10.22 22.12
C TYR A 554 -39.68 -10.54 20.61
N HIS A 555 -39.07 -9.67 19.81
CA HIS A 555 -38.51 -10.02 18.50
C HIS A 555 -37.03 -9.63 18.52
N ARG A 556 -36.04 -10.53 18.45
CA ARG A 556 -35.74 -11.59 17.45
C ARG A 556 -35.24 -11.02 16.12
N LEU A 557 -33.95 -11.25 15.87
CA LEU A 557 -33.23 -10.97 14.62
C LEU A 557 -33.81 -11.77 13.43
N PRO A 558 -33.86 -11.19 12.22
CA PRO A 558 -33.90 -11.92 10.95
C PRO A 558 -32.51 -12.02 10.30
N SER A 559 -32.32 -13.01 9.43
CA SER A 559 -31.18 -13.07 8.49
C SER A 559 -31.67 -12.88 7.05
N ILE A 560 -30.85 -12.16 6.28
CA ILE A 560 -30.71 -12.13 4.81
C ILE A 560 -31.70 -12.99 4.00
N THR A 561 -32.45 -12.36 3.09
CA THR A 561 -32.78 -12.87 1.74
C THR A 561 -33.19 -11.70 0.83
N SER A 562 -33.01 -11.87 -0.48
CA SER A 562 -33.18 -10.90 -1.56
C SER A 562 -34.56 -10.21 -1.66
N MET A 563 -34.57 -8.97 -2.16
CA MET A 563 -35.76 -8.35 -2.77
C MET A 563 -35.58 -8.22 -4.28
N THR A 564 -36.44 -8.92 -5.02
CA THR A 564 -36.67 -8.69 -6.46
C THR A 564 -37.70 -7.57 -6.61
N LEU A 565 -37.51 -6.67 -7.58
CA LEU A 565 -38.56 -5.74 -8.03
C LEU A 565 -38.86 -6.02 -9.50
N ASN A 566 -40.13 -6.32 -9.79
CA ASN A 566 -40.67 -6.35 -11.14
C ASN A 566 -41.95 -5.48 -11.20
N GLN A 567 -42.35 -5.09 -12.40
CA GLN A 567 -43.26 -4.00 -12.67
C GLN A 567 -44.75 -4.41 -12.71
N ASN A 568 -45.58 -3.36 -12.69
CA ASN A 568 -46.96 -3.23 -13.20
C ASN A 568 -48.07 -3.13 -12.14
N ASP A 569 -48.79 -2.00 -12.15
CA ASP A 569 -50.06 -1.96 -12.89
C ASP A 569 -50.41 -0.53 -13.35
N THR A 570 -51.45 -0.37 -14.20
CA THR A 570 -51.70 0.84 -15.03
C THR A 570 -53.10 1.45 -14.86
N THR A 571 -53.47 2.39 -15.78
CA THR A 571 -54.76 3.09 -15.99
C THR A 571 -54.87 4.52 -15.38
N ASN A 572 -55.55 5.52 -16.00
CA ASN A 572 -56.60 5.48 -17.05
C ASN A 572 -56.67 6.75 -17.98
N ILE A 573 -57.04 6.54 -19.26
CA ILE A 573 -57.93 7.37 -20.17
C ILE A 573 -57.53 8.84 -20.50
N SER A 574 -57.11 9.19 -21.74
CA SER A 574 -57.84 9.53 -23.02
C SER A 574 -58.49 10.94 -23.07
N THR A 575 -58.64 11.69 -24.18
CA THR A 575 -58.77 11.50 -25.67
C THR A 575 -58.06 12.68 -26.42
N HIS A 576 -57.84 12.79 -27.76
CA HIS A 576 -58.77 12.74 -28.90
C HIS A 576 -58.07 12.70 -30.32
N THR A 577 -58.63 11.92 -31.25
CA THR A 577 -58.66 11.98 -32.75
C THR A 577 -57.77 12.91 -33.60
N LEU A 578 -57.19 12.38 -34.71
CA LEU A 578 -57.60 12.66 -36.11
C LEU A 578 -56.94 11.71 -37.16
N ASN A 579 -57.26 11.93 -38.45
CA ASN A 579 -57.11 11.05 -39.63
C ASN A 579 -56.71 11.91 -40.89
N ASN A 580 -56.35 11.43 -42.11
CA ASN A 580 -56.36 10.10 -42.78
C ASN A 580 -55.46 10.11 -44.06
N ASP A 581 -55.37 8.99 -44.82
CA ASP A 581 -55.12 8.88 -46.29
C ASP A 581 -53.71 9.31 -46.87
N GLU A 582 -53.20 8.89 -48.05
CA GLU A 582 -53.66 8.04 -49.20
C GLU A 582 -52.48 7.54 -50.12
N HIS A 583 -52.68 6.45 -50.90
CA HIS A 583 -52.01 6.00 -52.18
C HIS A 583 -50.45 5.79 -52.32
N ASN A 584 -49.88 5.21 -53.41
CA ASN A 584 -50.07 3.90 -54.13
C ASN A 584 -49.00 3.70 -55.27
N GLY A 585 -48.72 2.46 -55.72
CA GLY A 585 -47.96 2.06 -56.94
C GLY A 585 -46.46 1.73 -56.72
N SER A 586 -45.89 0.56 -57.10
CA SER A 586 -45.76 -0.20 -58.38
C SER A 586 -44.65 0.36 -59.31
N PHE A 587 -43.43 -0.19 -59.37
CA PHE A 587 -42.95 -1.53 -59.81
C PHE A 587 -42.74 -1.64 -61.34
N GLU A 588 -41.48 -1.85 -61.77
CA GLU A 588 -41.01 -2.46 -63.03
C GLU A 588 -39.52 -2.87 -62.88
N ASP A 589 -39.02 -3.78 -63.73
CA ASP A 589 -37.82 -4.65 -63.50
C ASP A 589 -36.56 -4.34 -64.38
N GLU A 590 -35.58 -5.26 -64.36
CA GLU A 590 -34.38 -5.44 -65.24
C GLU A 590 -33.16 -4.53 -64.91
N ASP A 591 -32.12 -4.99 -64.16
CA ASP A 591 -30.98 -5.90 -64.50
C ASP A 591 -29.76 -5.15 -65.11
N ILE A 592 -28.50 -5.64 -65.28
CA ILE A 592 -27.90 -6.99 -65.45
C ILE A 592 -26.45 -7.05 -64.84
N ASP A 593 -26.08 -8.20 -64.24
CA ASP A 593 -24.75 -8.80 -63.95
C ASP A 593 -23.64 -8.18 -63.04
N ASP A 594 -22.85 -9.14 -62.51
CA ASP A 594 -21.58 -9.15 -61.77
C ASP A 594 -20.54 -8.01 -61.96
N GLU A 595 -19.81 -7.67 -60.88
CA GLU A 595 -18.34 -7.91 -60.86
C GLU A 595 -17.70 -7.94 -59.44
N GLN A 596 -16.42 -8.32 -59.39
CA GLN A 596 -15.66 -8.63 -58.17
C GLN A 596 -15.09 -7.37 -57.49
N LEU A 597 -15.39 -7.15 -56.20
CA LEU A 597 -14.64 -6.15 -55.42
C LEU A 597 -13.35 -6.75 -54.84
N HIS A 598 -12.26 -6.61 -55.60
CA HIS A 598 -10.92 -6.99 -55.16
C HIS A 598 -10.44 -6.16 -53.96
N SER A 599 -9.93 -6.84 -52.93
CA SER A 599 -9.11 -6.24 -51.88
C SER A 599 -7.74 -5.81 -52.43
N VAL A 600 -7.22 -4.66 -52.01
CA VAL A 600 -5.87 -4.19 -52.30
C VAL A 600 -5.10 -3.93 -50.99
N ASP A 601 -3.88 -4.43 -50.92
CA ASP A 601 -3.12 -4.65 -49.69
C ASP A 601 -2.67 -3.40 -48.92
N HIS A 602 -2.64 -3.53 -47.59
CA HIS A 602 -1.45 -3.13 -46.84
C HIS A 602 -1.01 -4.22 -45.85
N PRO A 603 0.31 -4.35 -45.58
CA PRO A 603 0.88 -5.68 -45.36
C PRO A 603 1.06 -6.05 -43.89
N ASP A 604 0.40 -7.13 -43.46
CA ASP A 604 0.89 -7.97 -42.36
C ASP A 604 0.37 -9.42 -42.49
N SER A 605 0.89 -10.16 -43.48
CA SER A 605 0.41 -11.51 -43.84
C SER A 605 1.56 -12.52 -43.97
N GLN A 606 2.33 -12.70 -42.88
CA GLN A 606 3.37 -13.75 -42.79
C GLN A 606 3.35 -14.62 -41.51
N TYR A 607 2.29 -14.60 -40.69
CA TYR A 607 2.16 -15.49 -39.53
C TYR A 607 0.81 -16.25 -39.45
N GLN A 608 0.51 -17.03 -40.49
CA GLN A 608 -0.48 -18.11 -40.41
C GLN A 608 0.02 -19.42 -41.05
N GLN A 609 1.04 -20.05 -40.44
CA GLN A 609 1.26 -21.49 -40.68
C GLN A 609 2.00 -22.23 -39.56
N GLN A 610 1.32 -22.45 -38.43
CA GLN A 610 1.62 -23.62 -37.58
C GLN A 610 0.41 -24.09 -36.77
N LEU A 611 -0.36 -25.01 -37.35
CA LEU A 611 -1.36 -25.81 -36.63
C LEU A 611 -0.65 -26.85 -35.75
N ASN A 612 -0.17 -26.43 -34.58
CA ASN A 612 0.17 -27.34 -33.50
C ASN A 612 -1.09 -27.64 -32.69
N GLY A 613 -1.40 -28.93 -32.48
CA GLY A 613 -2.54 -29.37 -31.68
C GLY A 613 -2.32 -29.12 -30.18
N GLY A 614 -2.54 -27.87 -29.74
CA GLY A 614 -2.50 -27.50 -28.34
C GLY A 614 -3.52 -28.28 -27.52
N THR A 615 -3.08 -28.83 -26.39
CA THR A 615 -3.98 -29.44 -25.40
C THR A 615 -4.97 -28.40 -24.92
N ILE A 616 -6.27 -28.65 -25.07
CA ILE A 616 -7.30 -27.79 -24.44
C ILE A 616 -7.18 -27.95 -22.92
N ILE A 617 -6.61 -26.94 -22.26
CA ILE A 617 -6.45 -26.92 -20.81
C ILE A 617 -7.77 -26.44 -20.20
N LYS A 618 -8.44 -27.32 -19.46
CA LYS A 618 -9.64 -26.96 -18.70
C LYS A 618 -9.26 -26.21 -17.44
N ALA A 619 -9.98 -25.12 -17.17
CA ALA A 619 -9.92 -24.40 -15.92
C ALA A 619 -11.34 -24.16 -15.38
N TYR A 620 -11.44 -23.86 -14.09
CA TYR A 620 -12.69 -23.39 -13.50
C TYR A 620 -12.49 -22.09 -12.73
N ALA A 621 -13.53 -21.25 -12.72
CA ALA A 621 -13.51 -19.95 -12.08
C ALA A 621 -13.60 -20.04 -10.55
N LEU A 622 -12.72 -19.32 -9.87
CA LEU A 622 -12.64 -19.21 -8.40
C LEU A 622 -13.48 -18.05 -7.85
N TYR A 623 -13.72 -17.02 -8.68
CA TYR A 623 -14.39 -15.77 -8.32
C TYR A 623 -15.24 -15.28 -9.51
N ASP A 624 -16.33 -14.57 -9.23
CA ASP A 624 -17.12 -13.91 -10.27
C ASP A 624 -16.33 -12.74 -10.88
N PHE A 625 -16.36 -12.59 -12.21
CA PHE A 625 -15.78 -11.47 -12.94
C PHE A 625 -16.71 -11.02 -14.05
N ASN A 626 -16.95 -9.71 -14.17
CA ASN A 626 -17.84 -9.12 -15.17
C ASN A 626 -17.03 -8.32 -16.20
N GLY A 627 -16.91 -8.82 -17.42
CA GLY A 627 -16.19 -8.15 -18.53
C GLY A 627 -16.82 -6.82 -18.95
N HIS A 628 -18.12 -6.62 -18.70
CA HIS A 628 -18.80 -5.33 -18.92
C HIS A 628 -18.46 -4.26 -17.85
N GLY A 629 -17.64 -4.62 -16.85
CA GLY A 629 -17.22 -3.74 -15.77
C GLY A 629 -18.33 -3.38 -14.79
N LEU A 630 -18.04 -2.41 -13.92
CA LEU A 630 -19.04 -1.73 -13.10
C LEU A 630 -19.37 -0.38 -13.75
N ASN A 631 -20.65 0.01 -13.73
CA ASN A 631 -21.14 1.29 -14.25
C ASN A 631 -20.89 1.52 -15.77
N GLY A 632 -20.83 0.46 -16.57
CA GLY A 632 -20.78 0.55 -18.04
C GLY A 632 -19.41 0.84 -18.64
N CYS A 633 -18.33 0.85 -17.83
CA CYS A 633 -16.96 0.92 -18.36
C CYS A 633 -16.55 -0.46 -18.89
N GLN A 634 -16.80 -0.70 -20.18
CA GLN A 634 -16.55 -1.99 -20.82
C GLN A 634 -15.04 -2.23 -21.01
N TYR A 635 -14.53 -3.33 -20.47
CA TYR A 635 -13.18 -3.80 -20.79
C TYR A 635 -13.18 -4.41 -22.19
N VAL A 636 -12.28 -3.94 -23.07
CA VAL A 636 -12.18 -4.41 -24.46
C VAL A 636 -11.84 -5.89 -24.47
N ASN A 637 -12.66 -6.70 -25.15
CA ASN A 637 -12.52 -8.16 -25.28
C ASN A 637 -12.48 -8.95 -23.96
N ALA A 638 -13.00 -8.42 -22.85
CA ALA A 638 -13.12 -9.17 -21.59
C ALA A 638 -14.37 -10.08 -21.57
N ALA A 639 -14.22 -11.30 -21.05
CA ALA A 639 -15.33 -12.23 -20.86
C ALA A 639 -15.89 -12.17 -19.43
N SER A 640 -17.19 -12.47 -19.25
CA SER A 640 -17.79 -12.62 -17.92
C SER A 640 -17.81 -14.09 -17.48
N ILE A 641 -17.37 -14.36 -16.25
CA ILE A 641 -17.33 -15.70 -15.63
C ILE A 641 -17.94 -15.70 -14.23
N PHE A 642 -18.53 -16.82 -13.83
CA PHE A 642 -19.14 -17.02 -12.51
C PHE A 642 -18.41 -18.09 -11.70
N VAL A 643 -18.45 -18.02 -10.35
CA VAL A 643 -17.81 -19.02 -9.46
C VAL A 643 -18.25 -20.45 -9.83
N GLY A 644 -17.27 -21.31 -10.10
CA GLY A 644 -17.48 -22.72 -10.47
C GLY A 644 -17.81 -22.96 -11.94
N GLU A 645 -17.86 -21.92 -12.78
CA GLU A 645 -18.00 -22.06 -14.23
C GLU A 645 -16.72 -22.66 -14.84
N TYR A 646 -16.88 -23.65 -15.72
CA TYR A 646 -15.78 -24.30 -16.44
C TYR A 646 -15.55 -23.63 -17.79
N VAL A 647 -14.28 -23.32 -18.06
CA VAL A 647 -13.81 -22.62 -19.25
C VAL A 647 -12.58 -23.32 -19.82
N ASP A 648 -12.43 -23.25 -21.14
CA ASP A 648 -11.30 -23.81 -21.87
C ASP A 648 -10.28 -22.68 -22.13
N ILE A 649 -9.02 -22.87 -21.73
CA ILE A 649 -7.96 -21.86 -21.97
C ILE A 649 -7.54 -21.91 -23.43
N LEU A 650 -7.51 -20.73 -24.06
CA LEU A 650 -7.00 -20.52 -25.43
C LEU A 650 -5.54 -20.04 -25.41
N GLU A 651 -5.22 -19.11 -24.51
CA GLU A 651 -3.88 -18.51 -24.38
C GLU A 651 -3.55 -18.32 -22.89
N ASP A 652 -2.43 -18.91 -22.44
CA ASP A 652 -1.90 -18.77 -21.08
C ASP A 652 -1.34 -17.36 -20.81
N ASP A 653 -1.33 -16.96 -19.53
CA ASP A 653 -0.77 -15.70 -19.03
C ASP A 653 0.71 -15.53 -19.40
N GLN A 654 1.03 -14.46 -20.15
CA GLN A 654 2.40 -14.14 -20.58
C GLN A 654 3.17 -13.27 -19.57
N GLY A 655 2.63 -13.08 -18.36
CA GLY A 655 3.17 -12.23 -17.30
C GLY A 655 2.47 -10.87 -17.16
N ASP A 656 1.35 -10.66 -17.83
CA ASP A 656 0.53 -9.44 -17.74
C ASP A 656 -0.66 -9.57 -16.77
N GLY A 657 -0.96 -10.79 -16.31
CA GLY A 657 -2.03 -11.09 -15.36
C GLY A 657 -3.37 -11.48 -16.00
N TRP A 658 -3.42 -11.67 -17.32
CA TRP A 658 -4.63 -12.04 -18.06
C TRP A 658 -4.49 -13.39 -18.78
N THR A 659 -5.55 -14.19 -18.74
CA THR A 659 -5.66 -15.46 -19.48
C THR A 659 -6.79 -15.32 -20.50
N ARG A 660 -6.60 -15.80 -21.74
CA ARG A 660 -7.66 -15.83 -22.74
C ARG A 660 -8.41 -17.15 -22.66
N ILE A 661 -9.73 -17.08 -22.54
CA ILE A 661 -10.61 -18.24 -22.36
C ILE A 661 -11.66 -18.34 -23.47
N GLN A 662 -12.21 -19.54 -23.64
CA GLN A 662 -13.47 -19.82 -24.32
C GLN A 662 -14.47 -20.45 -23.35
N LYS A 663 -15.73 -20.03 -23.46
CA LYS A 663 -16.87 -20.56 -22.70
C LYS A 663 -17.60 -21.65 -23.49
N GLN A 664 -18.42 -22.45 -22.80
CA GLN A 664 -19.20 -23.54 -23.41
C GLN A 664 -20.24 -23.07 -24.44
N ASP A 665 -20.64 -21.80 -24.38
CA ASP A 665 -21.49 -21.12 -25.38
C ASP A 665 -20.71 -20.66 -26.63
N GLY A 666 -19.41 -20.90 -26.69
CA GLY A 666 -18.51 -20.52 -27.79
C GLY A 666 -17.93 -19.10 -27.68
N SER A 667 -18.42 -18.25 -26.77
CA SER A 667 -17.88 -16.91 -26.55
C SER A 667 -16.45 -16.95 -26.00
N SER A 668 -15.62 -15.98 -26.35
CA SER A 668 -14.22 -15.91 -25.92
C SER A 668 -13.84 -14.50 -25.45
N GLY A 669 -12.85 -14.41 -24.56
CA GLY A 669 -12.33 -13.15 -24.06
C GLY A 669 -11.31 -13.33 -22.96
N PHE A 670 -10.81 -12.21 -22.44
CA PHE A 670 -9.82 -12.19 -21.37
C PHE A 670 -10.46 -12.13 -19.99
N VAL A 671 -9.86 -12.84 -19.03
CA VAL A 671 -10.18 -12.80 -17.60
C VAL A 671 -8.88 -12.75 -16.78
N PRO A 672 -8.87 -12.20 -15.55
CA PRO A 672 -7.66 -12.18 -14.74
C PRO A 672 -7.21 -13.60 -14.38
N SER A 673 -5.96 -13.96 -14.62
CA SER A 673 -5.46 -15.34 -14.46
C SER A 673 -5.61 -15.87 -13.03
N SER A 674 -5.53 -14.96 -12.04
CA SER A 674 -5.75 -15.26 -10.62
C SER A 674 -7.20 -15.66 -10.26
N TYR A 675 -8.15 -15.50 -11.18
CA TYR A 675 -9.54 -15.91 -11.03
C TYR A 675 -9.79 -17.34 -11.55
N LEU A 676 -8.81 -17.98 -12.18
CA LEU A 676 -8.91 -19.33 -12.72
C LEU A 676 -8.13 -20.34 -11.85
N ARG A 677 -8.57 -21.60 -11.86
CA ARG A 677 -7.75 -22.75 -11.48
C ARG A 677 -7.72 -23.76 -12.61
N ILE A 678 -6.53 -24.00 -13.14
CA ILE A 678 -6.24 -25.05 -14.11
C ILE A 678 -6.45 -26.43 -13.48
N GLU A 679 -7.14 -27.32 -14.19
CA GLU A 679 -7.26 -28.73 -13.83
C GLU A 679 -6.00 -29.49 -14.29
N SER A 680 -5.07 -29.70 -13.36
CA SER A 680 -3.84 -30.44 -13.62
C SER A 680 -4.13 -31.90 -13.98
N GLN A 681 -3.76 -32.33 -15.19
CA GLN A 681 -3.91 -33.72 -15.60
C GLN A 681 -3.15 -34.66 -14.64
N GLN A 682 -3.84 -35.69 -14.16
CA GLN A 682 -3.25 -36.66 -13.23
C GLN A 682 -2.27 -37.57 -13.98
N HIS A 683 -0.98 -37.50 -13.61
CA HIS A 683 0.03 -38.46 -14.07
C HIS A 683 -0.30 -39.86 -13.55
N THR A 684 -0.89 -40.71 -14.40
CA THR A 684 -1.13 -42.14 -14.13
C THR A 684 0.19 -42.92 -14.23
N THR A 685 1.04 -42.76 -13.22
CA THR A 685 2.28 -43.54 -13.05
C THR A 685 1.92 -44.99 -12.72
N ALA A 686 1.82 -45.82 -13.75
CA ALA A 686 1.52 -47.24 -13.61
C ALA A 686 2.69 -48.01 -12.97
N SER A 687 2.61 -48.27 -11.67
CA SER A 687 3.48 -49.22 -10.97
C SER A 687 2.79 -50.57 -10.83
N HIS A 688 3.14 -51.52 -11.71
CA HIS A 688 2.78 -52.93 -11.53
C HIS A 688 3.53 -53.50 -10.31
N GLN A 689 2.79 -53.93 -9.30
CA GLN A 689 3.24 -55.02 -8.43
C GLN A 689 2.05 -55.92 -8.10
N ILE A 690 2.20 -57.21 -8.39
CA ILE A 690 1.09 -58.17 -8.45
C ILE A 690 0.99 -58.95 -7.13
N ASP A 691 -0.21 -58.85 -6.54
CA ASP A 691 -0.97 -59.88 -5.81
C ASP A 691 -0.29 -60.69 -4.68
N SER A 692 -0.86 -60.62 -3.48
CA SER A 692 -1.68 -61.72 -2.91
C SER A 692 -1.74 -61.70 -1.37
N GLY A 693 -2.92 -62.00 -0.80
CA GLY A 693 -3.08 -62.19 0.65
C GLY A 693 -4.48 -61.89 1.19
N ARG A 694 -5.34 -62.92 1.27
CA ARG A 694 -6.60 -62.85 2.03
C ARG A 694 -6.30 -62.71 3.54
N PHE A 695 -6.98 -61.81 4.23
CA PHE A 695 -8.22 -62.16 4.96
C PHE A 695 -9.02 -60.91 5.37
#